data_AF-A0A7X0MHE1-F1
#
_entry.id   AF-A0A7X0MHE1-F1
#
_cell.length_a   1.000
_cell.length_b   1.000
_cell.length_c   1.000
_cell.angle_alpha   90.00
_cell.angle_beta   90.00
_cell.angle_gamma   90.00
#
_symmetry.space_group_name_H-M   'P 1'
#
loop_
_entity.id
_entity.type
_entity.pdbx_description
1 polymer ?
#
loop_
_entity_poly.entity_id
_entity_poly.type
_entity_poly.pdbx_seq_one_letter_code
_entity_poly.pdbx_strand_id
1 'polypeptide(L)'
;MKKIIQIAKLELSLLFYSPIAWLLILVLFMQMALANLSAIEDLQYLLGLKVDLSGLTDKLFTTSISMGTLPVGIFFAILGSLYLYTPLITMGIISRELNSGTIKLLYSSPVKLSQIVYGKFLAMVVYNLVVVTLMSLFVVLGALFVVHFDYAHVLVALLASFLLLCTYSAIGIFMSSLTTYQVIAAIGTFAVLALMNYIGQFGQGLDFVRDLTYSLSMPSRAERLVGGLLTSRDVIYYLVVTGIFLGFTIARLQFARVSKSIVRQVLRYVIILIAGLAIAYISSRQHLIVYYDATYTKENTITKNTQEILKAMGDAPIEMTEYINVMDNTYDRGAPVNRIFGIARWEPYLRFKSNIKLNWVYYNGSFDQQAFKERAKQLEVDTADFLSPEATRKQVDLSGESGRLVIQLKYKGRTTWLRTFEDADFWAKEAEIAAALKRLTCTPPKIVFSTDGYQRSVDKVGDRDYKLFFNVKTSRSALINQGFDIDSVSIENSEIPKGIATLVISDPKVTFSKVALTRLQKYIAEGGNLFIAGEPGKQSVLNPILGMLGVKMLEGSVVQRSKDYSYDLVTPKLTPGALVMDPGLTDIYQHKGVVTMPGVSALSDEKEGVFTIHPLLMTDMRRSWIKQGSFVLDSAALVFDARVGDQQGAFPTVLKLTRKLNHREQRIIVSGDADFFSNKEGWRNMVKVNNPFTLSVFKWFSYGEFPVQMIKTDPIDNTLKLNGTGVEILQILYYGVIPGAILLLGIVLLTRRKRK
;
A
#
# COMPACT_ATOMS: atom_id res chain seq x y z
N MET A 1 -7.47 27.73 -39.15
CA MET A 1 -8.06 26.44 -38.71
C MET A 1 -8.68 25.64 -39.85
N LYS A 2 -9.43 26.24 -40.81
CA LYS A 2 -10.05 25.50 -41.95
C LYS A 2 -9.11 24.54 -42.71
N LYS A 3 -7.88 24.97 -43.07
CA LYS A 3 -6.89 24.13 -43.77
C LYS A 3 -6.41 22.91 -42.97
N ILE A 4 -6.22 23.07 -41.66
CA ILE A 4 -5.79 21.96 -40.76
C ILE A 4 -6.84 20.86 -40.74
N ILE A 5 -8.12 21.25 -40.60
CA ILE A 5 -9.24 20.31 -40.58
C ILE A 5 -9.40 19.58 -41.92
N GLN A 6 -9.21 20.29 -43.04
CA GLN A 6 -9.26 19.69 -44.38
C GLN A 6 -8.17 18.61 -44.56
N ILE A 7 -6.93 18.92 -44.15
CA ILE A 7 -5.81 17.96 -44.17
C ILE A 7 -6.13 16.77 -43.25
N ALA A 8 -6.61 17.03 -42.04
CA ALA A 8 -6.96 15.98 -41.09
C ALA A 8 -8.04 15.03 -41.64
N LYS A 9 -9.09 15.57 -42.27
CA LYS A 9 -10.15 14.77 -42.89
C LYS A 9 -9.62 13.89 -44.02
N LEU A 10 -8.74 14.42 -44.85
CA LEU A 10 -8.10 13.67 -45.93
C LEU A 10 -7.22 12.54 -45.37
N GLU A 11 -6.34 12.86 -44.43
CA GLU A 11 -5.43 11.88 -43.83
C GLU A 11 -6.19 10.78 -43.07
N LEU A 12 -7.23 11.15 -42.32
CA LEU A 12 -8.11 10.21 -41.62
C LEU A 12 -8.81 9.26 -42.62
N SER A 13 -9.27 9.80 -43.75
CA SER A 13 -9.86 8.98 -44.81
C SER A 13 -8.82 8.00 -45.37
N LEU A 14 -7.60 8.45 -45.64
CA LEU A 14 -6.51 7.58 -46.12
C LEU A 14 -6.16 6.46 -45.13
N LEU A 15 -6.21 6.74 -43.83
CA LEU A 15 -6.02 5.73 -42.77
C LEU A 15 -7.12 4.67 -42.79
N PHE A 16 -8.39 5.06 -42.76
CA PHE A 16 -9.52 4.10 -42.80
C PHE A 16 -9.68 3.40 -44.16
N TYR A 17 -9.08 3.93 -45.22
CA TYR A 17 -8.97 3.27 -46.52
C TYR A 17 -7.75 2.35 -46.64
N SER A 18 -6.97 2.18 -45.57
CA SER A 18 -5.91 1.19 -45.47
C SER A 18 -6.39 -0.06 -44.73
N PRO A 19 -6.17 -1.27 -45.28
CA PRO A 19 -6.49 -2.51 -44.57
C PRO A 19 -5.76 -2.65 -43.23
N ILE A 20 -4.55 -2.07 -43.12
CA ILE A 20 -3.70 -2.17 -41.93
C ILE A 20 -4.39 -1.51 -40.72
N ALA A 21 -5.06 -0.36 -40.91
CA ALA A 21 -5.72 0.34 -39.82
C ALA A 21 -6.85 -0.50 -39.18
N TRP A 22 -7.60 -1.25 -39.99
CA TRP A 22 -8.66 -2.16 -39.55
C TRP A 22 -8.10 -3.41 -38.89
N LEU A 23 -7.03 -3.98 -39.46
CA LEU A 23 -6.32 -5.12 -38.86
C LEU A 23 -5.83 -4.79 -37.45
N LEU A 24 -5.25 -3.60 -37.23
CA LEU A 24 -4.71 -3.22 -35.93
C LEU A 24 -5.82 -2.98 -34.89
N ILE A 25 -6.93 -2.35 -35.29
CA ILE A 25 -8.13 -2.22 -34.44
C ILE A 25 -8.64 -3.61 -34.05
N LEU A 26 -8.71 -4.54 -34.99
CA LEU A 26 -9.17 -5.91 -34.76
C LEU A 26 -8.23 -6.66 -33.80
N VAL A 27 -6.92 -6.61 -34.02
CA VAL A 27 -5.93 -7.29 -33.17
C VAL A 27 -5.96 -6.71 -31.75
N LEU A 28 -6.00 -5.39 -31.61
CA LEU A 28 -6.09 -4.74 -30.31
C LEU A 28 -7.39 -5.12 -29.58
N PHE A 29 -8.52 -5.15 -30.30
CA PHE A 29 -9.79 -5.57 -29.75
C PHE A 29 -9.75 -7.02 -29.25
N MET A 30 -9.21 -7.93 -30.07
CA MET A 30 -9.07 -9.34 -29.70
C MET A 30 -8.14 -9.52 -28.50
N GLN A 31 -7.03 -8.77 -28.43
CA GLN A 31 -6.13 -8.80 -27.28
C GLN A 31 -6.87 -8.37 -26.00
N MET A 32 -7.67 -7.29 -26.05
CA MET A 32 -8.46 -6.83 -24.90
C MET A 32 -9.60 -7.79 -24.55
N ALA A 33 -10.25 -8.40 -25.56
CA ALA A 33 -11.28 -9.41 -25.36
C ALA A 33 -10.74 -10.61 -24.60
N LEU A 34 -9.59 -11.14 -25.01
CA LEU A 34 -8.93 -12.25 -24.34
C LEU A 34 -8.61 -11.90 -22.88
N ALA A 35 -7.97 -10.75 -22.63
CA ALA A 35 -7.57 -10.34 -21.28
C ALA A 35 -8.77 -10.08 -20.35
N ASN A 36 -9.83 -9.46 -20.85
CA ASN A 36 -11.02 -9.14 -20.05
C ASN A 36 -11.84 -10.39 -19.72
N LEU A 37 -12.10 -11.25 -20.73
CA LEU A 37 -12.94 -12.43 -20.53
C LEU A 37 -12.26 -13.44 -19.62
N SER A 38 -10.94 -13.64 -19.74
CA SER A 38 -10.20 -14.48 -18.79
C SER A 38 -10.30 -13.94 -17.36
N ALA A 39 -10.13 -12.63 -17.16
CA ALA A 39 -10.25 -12.02 -15.84
C ALA A 39 -11.65 -12.19 -15.22
N ILE A 40 -12.70 -12.06 -16.03
CA ILE A 40 -14.09 -12.26 -15.60
C ILE A 40 -14.34 -13.72 -15.19
N GLU A 41 -13.84 -14.68 -15.97
CA GLU A 41 -13.95 -16.12 -15.66
C GLU A 41 -13.26 -16.45 -14.33
N ASP A 42 -12.03 -15.95 -14.12
CA ASP A 42 -11.29 -16.17 -12.88
C ASP A 42 -12.01 -15.57 -11.67
N LEU A 43 -12.56 -14.36 -11.81
CA LEU A 43 -13.34 -13.73 -10.73
C LEU A 43 -14.64 -14.50 -10.44
N GLN A 44 -15.35 -15.00 -11.46
CA GLN A 44 -16.53 -15.83 -11.24
C GLN A 44 -16.18 -17.13 -10.52
N TYR A 45 -15.08 -17.77 -10.91
CA TYR A 45 -14.59 -18.98 -10.24
C TYR A 45 -14.32 -18.72 -8.75
N LEU A 46 -13.60 -17.64 -8.43
CA LEU A 46 -13.29 -17.27 -7.04
C LEU A 46 -14.54 -16.88 -6.23
N LEU A 47 -15.49 -16.15 -6.82
CA LEU A 47 -16.77 -15.85 -6.19
C LEU A 47 -17.60 -17.13 -5.95
N GLY A 48 -17.53 -18.11 -6.86
CA GLY A 48 -18.14 -19.43 -6.70
C GLY A 48 -17.57 -20.23 -5.51
N LEU A 49 -16.28 -20.04 -5.22
CA LEU A 49 -15.61 -20.57 -4.03
C LEU A 49 -15.94 -19.79 -2.74
N LYS A 50 -16.82 -18.78 -2.80
CA LYS A 50 -17.17 -17.88 -1.69
C LYS A 50 -15.96 -17.14 -1.11
N VAL A 51 -14.95 -16.88 -1.93
CA VAL A 51 -13.84 -15.98 -1.56
C VAL A 51 -14.40 -14.56 -1.52
N ASP A 52 -14.18 -13.87 -0.40
CA ASP A 52 -14.58 -12.48 -0.26
C ASP A 52 -13.67 -11.60 -1.14
N LEU A 53 -14.24 -11.04 -2.20
CA LEU A 53 -13.53 -10.25 -3.19
C LEU A 53 -14.04 -8.82 -3.17
N SER A 54 -13.17 -7.91 -2.76
CA SER A 54 -13.43 -6.48 -2.78
C SER A 54 -12.68 -5.74 -3.89
N GLY A 55 -13.15 -4.55 -4.28
CA GLY A 55 -12.47 -3.73 -5.28
C GLY A 55 -12.45 -4.35 -6.68
N LEU A 56 -13.60 -4.86 -7.16
CA LEU A 56 -13.69 -5.57 -8.44
C LEU A 56 -13.30 -4.69 -9.64
N THR A 57 -13.58 -3.39 -9.57
CA THR A 57 -13.23 -2.43 -10.62
C THR A 57 -11.72 -2.38 -10.81
N ASP A 58 -10.95 -2.22 -9.73
CA ASP A 58 -9.49 -2.18 -9.82
C ASP A 58 -8.91 -3.50 -10.33
N LYS A 59 -9.37 -4.62 -9.78
CA LYS A 59 -8.91 -5.97 -10.17
C LYS A 59 -9.12 -6.28 -11.65
N LEU A 60 -10.26 -5.87 -12.21
CA LEU A 60 -10.55 -6.08 -13.63
C LEU A 60 -9.74 -5.16 -14.55
N PHE A 61 -9.62 -3.89 -14.17
CA PHE A 61 -9.24 -2.85 -15.12
C PHE A 61 -7.83 -2.31 -14.92
N THR A 62 -7.36 -2.13 -13.68
CA THR A 62 -6.22 -1.23 -13.40
C THR A 62 -5.10 -1.84 -12.56
N THR A 63 -5.33 -2.97 -11.88
CA THR A 63 -4.30 -3.61 -11.05
C THR A 63 -3.04 -3.93 -11.87
N SER A 64 -1.87 -3.62 -11.31
CA SER A 64 -0.56 -3.96 -11.89
C SER A 64 -0.03 -5.31 -11.42
N ILE A 65 -0.67 -5.91 -10.41
CA ILE A 65 -0.22 -7.13 -9.74
C ILE A 65 -1.12 -8.28 -10.15
N SER A 66 -0.51 -9.36 -10.63
CA SER A 66 -1.21 -10.63 -10.80
C SER A 66 -1.32 -11.32 -9.43
N MET A 67 -2.54 -11.71 -9.05
CA MET A 67 -2.83 -12.35 -7.77
C MET A 67 -3.22 -13.81 -7.96
N GLY A 68 -2.25 -14.72 -7.85
CA GLY A 68 -2.49 -16.14 -8.06
C GLY A 68 -2.91 -16.42 -9.50
N THR A 69 -4.18 -16.76 -9.71
CA THR A 69 -4.77 -16.96 -11.05
C THR A 69 -5.28 -15.67 -11.68
N LEU A 70 -5.50 -14.59 -10.91
CA LEU A 70 -6.03 -13.34 -11.46
C LEU A 70 -4.99 -12.66 -12.37
N PRO A 71 -5.32 -12.39 -13.64
CA PRO A 71 -4.45 -11.67 -14.55
C PRO A 71 -4.34 -10.19 -14.14
N VAL A 72 -3.30 -9.54 -14.65
CA VAL A 72 -3.11 -8.09 -14.53
C VAL A 72 -4.29 -7.36 -15.19
N GLY A 73 -4.69 -6.21 -14.63
CA GLY A 73 -5.83 -5.44 -15.11
C GLY A 73 -5.70 -5.04 -16.58
N ILE A 74 -6.82 -5.01 -17.30
CA ILE A 74 -6.83 -4.89 -18.78
C ILE A 74 -6.12 -3.63 -19.28
N PHE A 75 -6.30 -2.48 -18.60
CA PHE A 75 -5.62 -1.24 -18.98
C PHE A 75 -4.13 -1.29 -18.73
N PHE A 76 -3.68 -1.99 -17.69
CA PHE A 76 -2.25 -2.14 -17.44
C PHE A 76 -1.62 -3.09 -18.49
N ALA A 77 -2.30 -4.19 -18.79
CA ALA A 77 -1.87 -5.15 -19.82
C ALA A 77 -1.77 -4.52 -21.23
N ILE A 78 -2.79 -3.76 -21.64
CA ILE A 78 -2.81 -3.11 -22.96
C ILE A 78 -1.78 -1.99 -23.07
N LEU A 79 -1.56 -1.24 -21.98
CA LEU A 79 -0.58 -0.15 -21.95
C LEU A 79 0.83 -0.65 -22.29
N GLY A 80 1.17 -1.85 -21.81
CA GLY A 80 2.41 -2.54 -22.15
C GLY A 80 2.55 -2.90 -23.62
N SER A 81 1.48 -3.03 -24.40
CA SER A 81 1.54 -3.44 -25.83
C SER A 81 1.35 -2.29 -26.82
N LEU A 82 0.83 -1.11 -26.41
CA LEU A 82 0.50 0.00 -27.33
C LEU A 82 1.69 0.48 -28.20
N TYR A 83 2.93 0.36 -27.70
CA TYR A 83 4.12 0.76 -28.45
C TYR A 83 4.42 -0.14 -29.66
N LEU A 84 3.89 -1.37 -29.69
CA LEU A 84 4.02 -2.31 -30.82
C LEU A 84 3.15 -1.90 -32.01
N TYR A 85 1.98 -1.32 -31.75
CA TYR A 85 0.99 -0.99 -32.78
C TYR A 85 1.27 0.36 -33.47
N THR A 86 1.76 1.33 -32.70
CA THR A 86 1.93 2.71 -33.17
C THR A 86 2.83 2.81 -34.42
N PRO A 87 4.00 2.15 -34.49
CA PRO A 87 4.86 2.20 -35.68
C PRO A 87 4.16 1.82 -36.99
N LEU A 88 3.26 0.83 -36.95
CA LEU A 88 2.55 0.35 -38.14
C LEU A 88 1.51 1.35 -38.65
N ILE A 89 0.93 2.15 -37.75
CA ILE A 89 -0.08 3.17 -38.12
C ILE A 89 0.62 4.44 -38.60
N THR A 90 1.72 4.84 -37.97
CA THR A 90 2.40 6.11 -38.25
C THR A 90 3.40 6.03 -39.38
N MET A 91 3.87 4.84 -39.75
CA MET A 91 4.97 4.69 -40.72
C MET A 91 4.75 5.45 -42.03
N GLY A 92 3.51 5.49 -42.52
CA GLY A 92 3.16 6.04 -43.83
C GLY A 92 2.71 7.50 -43.84
N ILE A 93 2.61 8.17 -42.69
CA ILE A 93 1.97 9.49 -42.58
C ILE A 93 2.72 10.57 -43.38
N ILE A 94 4.06 10.53 -43.40
CA ILE A 94 4.90 11.45 -44.20
C ILE A 94 5.75 10.69 -45.21
N SER A 95 6.30 9.53 -44.84
CA SER A 95 7.19 8.75 -45.72
C SER A 95 6.55 8.39 -47.08
N ARG A 96 5.22 8.19 -47.14
CA ARG A 96 4.50 7.91 -48.39
C ARG A 96 4.52 9.09 -49.35
N GLU A 97 4.39 10.30 -48.83
CA GLU A 97 4.43 11.54 -49.63
C GLU A 97 5.86 11.86 -50.09
N LEU A 98 6.85 11.54 -49.24
CA LEU A 98 8.27 11.63 -49.59
C LEU A 98 8.63 10.64 -50.70
N ASN A 99 8.21 9.38 -50.58
CA ASN A 99 8.47 8.32 -51.56
C ASN A 99 7.85 8.62 -52.93
N SER A 100 6.57 9.02 -52.93
CA SER A 100 5.83 9.35 -54.15
C SER A 100 6.21 10.70 -54.78
N GLY A 101 7.07 11.50 -54.13
CA GLY A 101 7.44 12.84 -54.57
C GLY A 101 6.34 13.90 -54.46
N THR A 102 5.12 13.51 -54.04
CA THR A 102 3.96 14.40 -53.88
C THR A 102 4.15 15.46 -52.80
N ILE A 103 5.13 15.27 -51.89
CA ILE A 103 5.55 16.29 -50.92
C ILE A 103 5.93 17.63 -51.58
N LYS A 104 6.45 17.60 -52.82
CA LYS A 104 6.81 18.81 -53.57
C LYS A 104 5.57 19.64 -53.92
N LEU A 105 4.46 18.99 -54.24
CA LEU A 105 3.17 19.65 -54.51
C LEU A 105 2.63 20.30 -53.24
N LEU A 106 2.76 19.63 -52.10
CA LEU A 106 2.41 20.18 -50.80
C LEU A 106 3.23 21.43 -50.45
N TYR A 107 4.52 21.45 -50.80
CA TYR A 107 5.38 22.63 -50.57
C TYR A 107 5.06 23.82 -51.47
N SER A 108 4.58 23.57 -52.69
CA SER A 108 4.12 24.61 -53.62
C SER A 108 2.72 25.12 -53.30
N SER A 109 1.94 24.37 -52.51
CA SER A 109 0.62 24.81 -52.06
C SER A 109 0.71 25.99 -51.07
N PRO A 110 -0.28 26.90 -51.03
CA PRO A 110 -0.28 28.05 -50.11
C PRO A 110 -0.66 27.63 -48.68
N VAL A 111 0.01 26.61 -48.12
CA VAL A 111 -0.24 26.02 -46.80
C VAL A 111 1.05 26.06 -45.98
N LYS A 112 0.96 26.48 -44.71
CA LYS A 112 2.14 26.52 -43.82
C LYS A 112 2.53 25.08 -43.43
N LEU A 113 3.82 24.77 -43.31
CA LEU A 113 4.29 23.45 -42.86
C LEU A 113 3.69 23.05 -41.51
N SER A 114 3.53 23.99 -40.59
CA SER A 114 2.87 23.73 -39.30
C SER A 114 1.40 23.30 -39.47
N GLN A 115 0.68 23.85 -40.45
CA GLN A 115 -0.70 23.43 -40.73
C GLN A 115 -0.78 22.01 -41.28
N ILE A 116 0.22 21.58 -42.06
CA ILE A 116 0.34 20.20 -42.57
C ILE A 116 0.58 19.24 -41.40
N VAL A 117 1.60 19.51 -40.58
CA VAL A 117 1.96 18.65 -39.45
C VAL A 117 0.84 18.56 -38.43
N TYR A 118 0.24 19.69 -38.02
CA TYR A 118 -0.90 19.67 -37.09
C TYR A 118 -2.15 19.02 -37.69
N GLY A 119 -2.36 19.11 -39.01
CA GLY A 119 -3.46 18.41 -39.70
C GLY A 119 -3.28 16.89 -39.66
N LYS A 120 -2.08 16.40 -39.97
CA LYS A 120 -1.73 14.97 -39.89
C LYS A 120 -1.80 14.45 -38.45
N PHE A 121 -1.29 15.21 -37.49
CA PHE A 121 -1.40 14.87 -36.08
C PHE A 121 -2.87 14.83 -35.60
N LEU A 122 -3.69 15.79 -36.02
CA LEU A 122 -5.12 15.80 -35.66
C LEU A 122 -5.87 14.58 -36.22
N ALA A 123 -5.50 14.09 -37.41
CA ALA A 123 -6.03 12.83 -37.93
C ALA A 123 -5.66 11.64 -37.01
N MET A 124 -4.41 11.59 -36.55
CA MET A 124 -3.97 10.57 -35.58
C MET A 124 -4.70 10.70 -34.23
N VAL A 125 -4.95 11.92 -33.75
CA VAL A 125 -5.74 12.16 -32.52
C VAL A 125 -7.15 11.58 -32.65
N VAL A 126 -7.82 11.82 -33.79
CA VAL A 126 -9.16 11.27 -34.03
C VAL A 126 -9.11 9.74 -34.16
N TYR A 127 -8.11 9.18 -34.83
CA TYR A 127 -7.92 7.73 -34.88
C TYR A 127 -7.71 7.13 -33.48
N ASN A 128 -6.88 7.77 -32.63
CA ASN A 128 -6.65 7.36 -31.26
C ASN A 128 -7.93 7.46 -30.41
N LEU A 129 -8.80 8.44 -30.67
CA LEU A 129 -10.13 8.50 -30.04
C LEU A 129 -11.01 7.32 -30.43
N VAL A 130 -10.95 6.85 -31.68
CA VAL A 130 -11.66 5.62 -32.11
C VAL A 130 -11.13 4.40 -31.36
N VAL A 131 -9.81 4.29 -31.21
CA VAL A 131 -9.18 3.24 -30.40
C VAL A 131 -9.67 3.31 -28.95
N VAL A 132 -9.64 4.48 -28.30
CA VAL A 132 -10.10 4.65 -26.91
C VAL A 132 -11.61 4.41 -26.77
N THR A 133 -12.41 4.74 -27.79
CA THR A 133 -13.85 4.42 -27.82
C THR A 133 -14.08 2.91 -27.91
N LEU A 134 -13.21 2.19 -28.61
CA LEU A 134 -13.26 0.73 -28.63
C LEU A 134 -12.90 0.16 -27.25
N MET A 135 -11.90 0.74 -26.57
CA MET A 135 -11.53 0.38 -25.20
C MET A 135 -12.68 0.64 -24.22
N SER A 136 -13.45 1.73 -24.40
CA SER A 136 -14.56 2.05 -23.51
C SER A 136 -15.74 1.08 -23.63
N LEU A 137 -15.85 0.28 -24.70
CA LEU A 137 -16.84 -0.80 -24.77
C LEU A 137 -16.67 -1.81 -23.63
N PHE A 138 -15.42 -2.13 -23.28
CA PHE A 138 -15.10 -3.02 -22.15
C PHE A 138 -15.49 -2.39 -20.81
N VAL A 139 -15.32 -1.08 -20.67
CA VAL A 139 -15.71 -0.32 -19.47
C VAL A 139 -17.21 -0.27 -19.29
N VAL A 140 -17.96 -0.01 -20.36
CA VAL A 140 -19.43 0.01 -20.34
C VAL A 140 -19.96 -1.34 -19.90
N LEU A 141 -19.38 -2.44 -20.38
CA LEU A 141 -19.75 -3.77 -19.89
C LEU A 141 -19.41 -3.97 -18.41
N GLY A 142 -18.19 -3.65 -17.99
CA GLY A 142 -17.79 -3.73 -16.58
C GLY A 142 -18.78 -2.98 -15.69
N ALA A 143 -19.18 -1.77 -16.09
CA ALA A 143 -20.16 -0.95 -15.38
C ALA A 143 -21.59 -1.54 -15.34
N LEU A 144 -21.98 -2.39 -16.30
CA LEU A 144 -23.28 -3.08 -16.28
C LEU A 144 -23.29 -4.24 -15.28
N PHE A 145 -22.15 -4.91 -15.09
CA PHE A 145 -22.07 -6.13 -14.28
C PHE A 145 -21.50 -5.92 -12.88
N VAL A 146 -20.60 -4.97 -12.68
CA VAL A 146 -20.04 -4.62 -11.38
C VAL A 146 -20.96 -3.62 -10.69
N VAL A 147 -21.52 -4.00 -9.54
CA VAL A 147 -22.33 -3.09 -8.72
C VAL A 147 -21.42 -2.02 -8.12
N HIS A 148 -21.87 -0.76 -8.10
CA HIS A 148 -21.07 0.38 -7.59
C HIS A 148 -19.73 0.62 -8.30
N PHE A 149 -19.67 0.34 -9.60
CA PHE A 149 -18.50 0.55 -10.45
C PHE A 149 -17.80 1.92 -10.27
N ASP A 150 -16.48 1.92 -10.13
CA ASP A 150 -15.68 3.15 -9.98
C ASP A 150 -15.39 3.80 -11.33
N TYR A 151 -16.34 4.61 -11.81
CA TYR A 151 -16.21 5.33 -13.08
C TYR A 151 -15.01 6.28 -13.11
N ALA A 152 -14.72 6.98 -12.01
CA ALA A 152 -13.69 8.02 -12.01
C ALA A 152 -12.30 7.40 -12.19
N HIS A 153 -12.02 6.31 -11.49
CA HIS A 153 -10.77 5.56 -11.59
C HIS A 153 -10.53 5.10 -13.04
N VAL A 154 -11.51 4.46 -13.66
CA VAL A 154 -11.37 3.90 -15.01
C VAL A 154 -11.30 4.98 -16.10
N LEU A 155 -11.98 6.12 -15.92
CA LEU A 155 -11.87 7.25 -16.85
C LEU A 155 -10.46 7.87 -16.85
N VAL A 156 -9.78 7.89 -15.71
CA VAL A 156 -8.37 8.32 -15.66
C VAL A 156 -7.45 7.32 -16.37
N ALA A 157 -7.72 6.02 -16.26
CA ALA A 157 -6.99 5.00 -17.01
C ALA A 157 -7.17 5.15 -18.54
N LEU A 158 -8.39 5.43 -19.01
CA LEU A 158 -8.66 5.74 -20.42
C LEU A 158 -7.93 7.01 -20.88
N LEU A 159 -7.91 8.07 -20.05
CA LEU A 159 -7.16 9.28 -20.33
C LEU A 159 -5.65 8.99 -20.45
N ALA A 160 -5.10 8.13 -19.59
CA ALA A 160 -3.70 7.70 -19.65
C ALA A 160 -3.37 7.05 -21.00
N SER A 161 -4.20 6.09 -21.43
CA SER A 161 -4.04 5.42 -22.73
C SER A 161 -4.13 6.42 -23.90
N PHE A 162 -5.07 7.37 -23.84
CA PHE A 162 -5.23 8.39 -24.87
C PHE A 162 -4.00 9.30 -25.01
N LEU A 163 -3.48 9.83 -23.89
CA LEU A 163 -2.30 10.70 -23.86
C LEU A 163 -1.05 9.96 -24.37
N LEU A 164 -0.91 8.69 -23.99
CA LEU A 164 0.20 7.84 -24.44
C LEU A 164 0.15 7.61 -25.95
N LEU A 165 -1.01 7.23 -26.50
CA LEU A 165 -1.21 7.05 -27.94
C LEU A 165 -0.91 8.32 -28.74
N CYS A 166 -1.32 9.49 -28.23
CA CYS A 166 -1.02 10.77 -28.87
C CYS A 166 0.49 11.03 -28.89
N THR A 167 1.18 10.77 -27.80
CA THR A 167 2.64 10.94 -27.71
C THR A 167 3.38 10.00 -28.67
N TYR A 168 3.00 8.73 -28.69
CA TYR A 168 3.55 7.74 -29.61
C TYR A 168 3.28 8.12 -31.08
N SER A 169 2.10 8.66 -31.37
CA SER A 169 1.75 9.14 -32.70
C SER A 169 2.64 10.30 -33.14
N ALA A 170 2.93 11.26 -32.25
CA ALA A 170 3.82 12.38 -32.55
C ALA A 170 5.26 11.91 -32.84
N ILE A 171 5.77 10.95 -32.06
CA ILE A 171 7.08 10.32 -32.29
C ILE A 171 7.08 9.61 -33.65
N GLY A 172 6.06 8.82 -33.95
CA GLY A 172 5.93 8.10 -35.21
C GLY A 172 5.85 9.02 -36.43
N ILE A 173 5.15 10.16 -36.32
CA ILE A 173 5.11 11.19 -37.38
C ILE A 173 6.52 11.77 -37.62
N PHE A 174 7.26 12.06 -36.55
CA PHE A 174 8.63 12.54 -36.67
C PHE A 174 9.52 11.52 -37.38
N MET A 175 9.50 10.26 -36.95
CA MET A 175 10.27 9.18 -37.58
C MET A 175 9.88 8.96 -39.04
N SER A 176 8.59 9.05 -39.38
CA SER A 176 8.10 9.01 -40.76
C SER A 176 8.64 10.15 -41.64
N SER A 177 9.01 11.29 -41.05
CA SER A 177 9.60 12.42 -41.78
C SER A 177 11.11 12.28 -42.07
N LEU A 178 11.79 11.32 -41.41
CA LEU A 178 13.23 11.14 -41.54
C LEU A 178 13.62 10.31 -42.77
N THR A 179 12.71 9.48 -43.29
CA THR A 179 12.99 8.51 -44.36
C THR A 179 11.88 8.48 -45.41
N THR A 180 12.24 8.12 -46.64
CA THR A 180 11.31 7.85 -47.75
C THR A 180 10.71 6.44 -47.69
N TYR A 181 11.27 5.53 -46.89
CA TYR A 181 10.84 4.13 -46.85
C TYR A 181 9.98 3.85 -45.62
N GLN A 182 8.75 3.35 -45.83
CA GLN A 182 7.78 3.11 -44.74
C GLN A 182 8.30 2.11 -43.71
N VAL A 183 8.93 1.01 -44.16
CA VAL A 183 9.47 -0.02 -43.27
C VAL A 183 10.57 0.54 -42.37
N ILE A 184 11.46 1.37 -42.91
CA ILE A 184 12.52 2.04 -42.13
C ILE A 184 11.91 3.01 -41.11
N ALA A 185 10.84 3.73 -41.48
CA ALA A 185 10.12 4.60 -40.55
C ALA A 185 9.46 3.80 -39.40
N ALA A 186 8.88 2.63 -39.71
CA ALA A 186 8.30 1.74 -38.72
C ALA A 186 9.37 1.22 -37.75
N ILE A 187 10.45 0.65 -38.26
CA ILE A 187 11.56 0.11 -37.44
C ILE A 187 12.16 1.20 -36.56
N GLY A 188 12.40 2.40 -37.11
CA GLY A 188 12.90 3.54 -36.35
C GLY A 188 11.94 4.00 -35.26
N THR A 189 10.64 4.06 -35.54
CA THR A 189 9.62 4.38 -34.53
C THR A 189 9.61 3.33 -33.42
N PHE A 190 9.61 2.05 -33.79
CA PHE A 190 9.65 0.95 -32.85
C PHE A 190 10.89 1.02 -31.95
N ALA A 191 12.08 1.24 -32.52
CA ALA A 191 13.32 1.35 -31.75
C ALA A 191 13.31 2.52 -30.76
N VAL A 192 12.81 3.69 -31.16
CA VAL A 192 12.69 4.86 -30.26
C VAL A 192 11.68 4.59 -29.15
N LEU A 193 10.51 4.04 -29.48
CA LEU A 193 9.48 3.75 -28.47
C LEU A 193 9.91 2.65 -27.51
N ALA A 194 10.56 1.60 -28.00
CA ALA A 194 11.14 0.54 -27.17
C ALA A 194 12.21 1.12 -26.25
N LEU A 195 13.12 1.96 -26.77
CA LEU A 195 14.11 2.65 -25.95
C LEU A 195 13.43 3.47 -24.85
N MET A 196 12.39 4.27 -25.16
CA MET A 196 11.68 5.07 -24.15
C MET A 196 10.88 4.22 -23.14
N ASN A 197 10.50 2.99 -23.49
CA ASN A 197 9.84 2.06 -22.60
C ASN A 197 10.82 1.45 -21.58
N TYR A 198 12.02 1.08 -22.04
CA TYR A 198 13.03 0.39 -21.21
C TYR A 198 14.12 1.29 -20.62
N ILE A 199 14.26 2.54 -21.10
CA ILE A 199 15.33 3.46 -20.64
C ILE A 199 15.31 3.64 -19.13
N GLY A 200 14.13 3.66 -18.50
CA GLY A 200 13.98 3.81 -17.06
C GLY A 200 14.67 2.74 -16.21
N GLN A 201 15.11 1.63 -16.81
CA GLN A 201 15.86 0.55 -16.16
C GLN A 201 17.37 0.63 -16.43
N PHE A 202 17.83 1.59 -17.25
CA PHE A 202 19.23 1.73 -17.61
C PHE A 202 19.99 2.54 -16.54
N GLY A 203 21.21 2.09 -16.20
CA GLY A 203 22.16 2.83 -15.35
C GLY A 203 21.71 3.05 -13.91
N GLN A 204 20.92 2.14 -13.34
CA GLN A 204 20.28 2.30 -12.03
C GLN A 204 21.26 2.37 -10.84
N GLY A 205 22.50 1.92 -11.02
CA GLY A 205 23.56 2.02 -10.00
C GLY A 205 24.17 3.42 -9.86
N LEU A 206 24.01 4.30 -10.85
CA LEU A 206 24.58 5.64 -10.84
C LEU A 206 23.49 6.69 -10.65
N ASP A 207 23.57 7.49 -9.59
CA ASP A 207 22.52 8.44 -9.21
C ASP A 207 22.10 9.38 -10.35
N PHE A 208 23.07 10.03 -11.01
CA PHE A 208 22.78 10.96 -12.11
C PHE A 208 22.13 10.26 -13.33
N VAL A 209 22.63 9.08 -13.69
CA VAL A 209 22.13 8.34 -14.86
C VAL A 209 20.72 7.83 -14.57
N ARG A 210 20.51 7.21 -13.41
CA ARG A 210 19.21 6.72 -12.94
C ARG A 210 18.15 7.83 -12.96
N ASP A 211 18.45 8.97 -12.36
CA ASP A 211 17.47 10.06 -12.24
C ASP A 211 17.12 10.62 -13.62
N LEU A 212 18.10 10.74 -14.52
CA LEU A 212 17.88 11.14 -15.91
C LEU A 212 17.06 10.10 -16.67
N THR A 213 17.43 8.82 -16.63
CA THR A 213 16.76 7.77 -17.39
C THR A 213 15.35 7.51 -16.91
N TYR A 214 15.12 7.55 -15.60
CA TYR A 214 13.77 7.46 -15.03
C TYR A 214 12.90 8.66 -15.41
N SER A 215 13.46 9.89 -15.44
CA SER A 215 12.72 11.07 -15.86
C SER A 215 12.21 10.99 -17.31
N LEU A 216 12.95 10.28 -18.16
CA LEU A 216 12.65 10.02 -19.57
C LEU A 216 11.72 8.81 -19.80
N SER A 217 11.50 7.98 -18.78
CA SER A 217 10.63 6.81 -18.87
C SER A 217 9.15 7.23 -18.99
N MET A 218 8.49 6.74 -20.04
CA MET A 218 7.08 7.00 -20.34
C MET A 218 6.10 6.07 -19.61
N PRO A 219 6.36 4.75 -19.50
CA PRO A 219 5.38 3.81 -18.93
C PRO A 219 5.10 4.09 -17.46
N SER A 220 6.14 4.38 -16.66
CA SER A 220 6.01 4.61 -15.22
C SER A 220 5.02 5.71 -14.85
N ARG A 221 4.88 6.73 -15.71
CA ARG A 221 3.91 7.82 -15.54
C ARG A 221 2.50 7.40 -15.91
N ALA A 222 2.38 6.61 -16.97
CA ALA A 222 1.11 6.10 -17.46
C ALA A 222 0.51 5.12 -16.46
N GLU A 223 1.35 4.27 -15.87
CA GLU A 223 0.99 3.30 -14.83
C GLU A 223 0.40 3.99 -13.59
N ARG A 224 0.98 5.12 -13.14
CA ARG A 224 0.40 5.92 -12.05
C ARG A 224 -1.00 6.46 -12.37
N LEU A 225 -1.21 6.92 -13.60
CA LEU A 225 -2.52 7.39 -14.05
C LEU A 225 -3.52 6.22 -14.12
N VAL A 226 -3.11 5.06 -14.63
CA VAL A 226 -3.94 3.84 -14.66
C VAL A 226 -4.31 3.40 -13.24
N GLY A 227 -3.38 3.50 -12.28
CA GLY A 227 -3.66 3.28 -10.86
C GLY A 227 -4.60 4.30 -10.20
N GLY A 228 -5.12 5.28 -10.94
CA GLY A 228 -6.12 6.24 -10.47
C GLY A 228 -5.56 7.55 -9.92
N LEU A 229 -4.24 7.78 -9.97
CA LEU A 229 -3.62 9.03 -9.51
C LEU A 229 -3.33 9.98 -10.67
N LEU A 230 -4.25 10.90 -10.94
CA LEU A 230 -4.09 11.96 -11.95
C LEU A 230 -3.20 13.09 -11.42
N THR A 231 -2.05 13.32 -12.06
CA THR A 231 -1.14 14.42 -11.71
C THR A 231 -0.95 15.40 -12.87
N SER A 232 -0.89 16.71 -12.57
CA SER A 232 -0.61 17.73 -13.58
C SER A 232 0.76 17.52 -14.24
N ARG A 233 1.76 17.08 -13.45
CA ARG A 233 3.11 16.73 -13.92
C ARG A 233 3.07 15.71 -15.05
N ASP A 234 2.32 14.61 -14.86
CA ASP A 234 2.30 13.51 -15.82
C ASP A 234 1.52 13.89 -17.09
N VAL A 235 0.42 14.66 -16.97
CA VAL A 235 -0.30 15.20 -18.14
C VAL A 235 0.55 16.18 -18.94
N ILE A 236 1.19 17.15 -18.27
CA ILE A 236 2.05 18.15 -18.92
C ILE A 236 3.22 17.46 -19.63
N TYR A 237 3.80 16.43 -19.02
CA TYR A 237 4.87 15.67 -19.63
C TYR A 237 4.50 15.07 -20.99
N TYR A 238 3.36 14.39 -21.12
CA TYR A 238 2.90 13.85 -22.41
C TYR A 238 2.64 14.95 -23.45
N LEU A 239 2.05 16.07 -23.03
CA LEU A 239 1.82 17.22 -23.91
C LEU A 239 3.13 17.85 -24.40
N VAL A 240 4.12 18.00 -23.51
CA VAL A 240 5.44 18.54 -23.82
C VAL A 240 6.18 17.64 -24.80
N VAL A 241 6.23 16.33 -24.55
CA VAL A 241 6.90 15.39 -25.47
C VAL A 241 6.23 15.38 -26.83
N THR A 242 4.89 15.34 -26.86
CA THR A 242 4.12 15.51 -28.10
C THR A 242 4.54 16.79 -28.83
N GLY A 243 4.63 17.91 -28.13
CA GLY A 243 5.07 19.21 -28.68
C GLY A 243 6.49 19.19 -29.23
N ILE A 244 7.44 18.57 -28.52
CA ILE A 244 8.85 18.44 -28.95
C ILE A 244 8.92 17.70 -30.29
N PHE A 245 8.29 16.52 -30.40
CA PHE A 245 8.37 15.70 -31.62
C PHE A 245 7.60 16.30 -32.81
N LEU A 246 6.49 16.99 -32.57
CA LEU A 246 5.83 17.78 -33.62
C LEU A 246 6.70 18.97 -34.06
N GLY A 247 7.37 19.65 -33.13
CA GLY A 247 8.34 20.70 -33.41
C GLY A 247 9.52 20.19 -34.25
N PHE A 248 10.04 19.01 -33.90
CA PHE A 248 11.10 18.33 -34.66
C PHE A 248 10.66 18.00 -36.08
N THR A 249 9.44 17.49 -36.26
CA THR A 249 8.85 17.25 -37.58
C THR A 249 8.81 18.53 -38.42
N ILE A 250 8.33 19.64 -37.85
CA ILE A 250 8.25 20.93 -38.55
C ILE A 250 9.66 21.43 -38.94
N ALA A 251 10.63 21.31 -38.04
CA ALA A 251 12.02 21.69 -38.32
C ALA A 251 12.61 20.84 -39.46
N ARG A 252 12.41 19.52 -39.42
CA ARG A 252 12.88 18.58 -40.45
C ARG A 252 12.35 18.89 -41.84
N LEU A 253 11.04 19.16 -41.95
CA LEU A 253 10.41 19.50 -43.23
C LEU A 253 10.86 20.88 -43.73
N GLN A 254 11.11 21.83 -42.82
CA GLN A 254 11.61 23.14 -43.21
C GLN A 254 13.04 23.08 -43.75
N PHE A 255 13.91 22.24 -43.18
CA PHE A 255 15.27 22.03 -43.69
C PHE A 255 15.28 21.28 -45.02
N ALA A 256 14.31 20.40 -45.26
CA ALA A 256 14.12 19.78 -46.58
C ALA A 256 13.72 20.80 -47.66
N ARG A 257 13.09 21.92 -47.27
CA ARG A 257 12.60 22.95 -48.19
C ARG A 257 13.61 24.07 -48.43
N VAL A 258 14.37 24.47 -47.41
CA VAL A 258 15.25 25.64 -47.46
C VAL A 258 16.67 25.25 -47.08
N SER A 259 17.63 25.52 -47.96
CA SER A 259 19.05 25.38 -47.64
C SER A 259 19.44 26.42 -46.59
N LYS A 260 19.75 25.96 -45.37
CA LYS A 260 20.28 26.76 -44.27
C LYS A 260 21.53 26.08 -43.72
N SER A 261 22.47 26.86 -43.19
CA SER A 261 23.65 26.34 -42.48
C SER A 261 23.26 25.28 -41.45
N ILE A 262 23.99 24.16 -41.43
CA ILE A 262 23.81 23.02 -40.51
C ILE A 262 23.73 23.50 -39.06
N VAL A 263 24.53 24.52 -38.68
CA VAL A 263 24.51 25.11 -37.34
C VAL A 263 23.13 25.66 -36.97
N ARG A 264 22.49 26.42 -37.88
CA ARG A 264 21.13 26.93 -37.65
C ARG A 264 20.09 25.81 -37.58
N GLN A 265 20.36 24.67 -38.23
CA GLN A 265 19.48 23.51 -38.18
C GLN A 265 19.55 22.83 -36.82
N VAL A 266 20.76 22.52 -36.36
CA VAL A 266 21.03 21.92 -35.05
C VAL A 266 20.53 22.82 -33.93
N LEU A 267 20.85 24.11 -33.97
CA LEU A 267 20.44 25.08 -32.95
C LEU A 267 18.92 25.08 -32.74
N ARG A 268 18.13 24.93 -33.81
CA ARG A 268 16.67 24.90 -33.69
C ARG A 268 16.15 23.65 -32.99
N TYR A 269 16.71 22.47 -33.27
CA TYR A 269 16.37 21.24 -32.54
C TYR A 269 16.73 21.38 -31.06
N VAL A 270 17.91 21.93 -30.76
CA VAL A 270 18.37 22.17 -29.39
C VAL A 270 17.45 23.14 -28.64
N ILE A 271 17.02 24.24 -29.27
CA ILE A 271 16.08 25.20 -28.66
C ILE A 271 14.73 24.53 -28.34
N ILE A 272 14.18 23.74 -29.27
CA ILE A 272 12.91 23.03 -29.06
C ILE A 272 13.05 22.05 -27.88
N LEU A 273 14.15 21.30 -27.83
CA LEU A 273 14.42 20.35 -26.76
C LEU A 273 14.57 21.05 -25.40
N ILE A 274 15.41 22.09 -25.31
CA ILE A 274 15.64 22.84 -24.06
C ILE A 274 14.34 23.49 -23.57
N ALA A 275 13.55 24.11 -24.46
CA ALA A 275 12.27 24.71 -24.09
C ALA A 275 11.29 23.66 -23.53
N GLY A 276 11.19 22.50 -24.18
CA GLY A 276 10.36 21.41 -23.69
C GLY A 276 10.83 20.86 -22.35
N LEU A 277 12.12 20.58 -22.20
CA LEU A 277 12.71 20.10 -20.95
C LEU A 277 12.54 21.11 -19.80
N ALA A 278 12.66 22.42 -20.08
CA ALA A 278 12.41 23.47 -19.10
C ALA A 278 10.96 23.46 -18.60
N ILE A 279 9.97 23.32 -19.50
CA ILE A 279 8.56 23.22 -19.12
C ILE A 279 8.33 21.96 -18.27
N ALA A 280 8.85 20.81 -18.71
CA ALA A 280 8.73 19.56 -17.96
C ALA A 280 9.35 19.67 -16.56
N TYR A 281 10.53 20.28 -16.44
CA TYR A 281 11.22 20.49 -15.17
C TYR A 281 10.49 21.44 -14.21
N ILE A 282 9.98 22.56 -14.73
CA ILE A 282 9.21 23.51 -13.91
C ILE A 282 7.91 22.82 -13.45
N SER A 283 7.20 22.15 -14.36
CA SER A 283 5.94 21.46 -14.02
C SER A 283 6.10 20.30 -13.04
N SER A 284 7.31 19.72 -12.91
CA SER A 284 7.59 18.62 -11.99
C SER A 284 8.02 19.07 -10.60
N ARG A 285 8.07 20.37 -10.32
CA ARG A 285 8.34 20.87 -8.97
C ARG A 285 7.20 20.54 -8.03
N GLN A 286 7.51 19.92 -6.90
CA GLN A 286 6.54 19.38 -5.96
C GLN A 286 5.41 20.35 -5.58
N HIS A 287 5.70 21.64 -5.40
CA HIS A 287 4.72 22.68 -5.04
C HIS A 287 3.79 23.11 -6.20
N LEU A 288 4.11 22.76 -7.44
CA LEU A 288 3.31 23.05 -8.64
C LEU A 288 2.48 21.85 -9.10
N ILE A 289 2.68 20.68 -8.50
CA ILE A 289 1.95 19.47 -8.88
C ILE A 289 0.55 19.52 -8.27
N VAL A 290 -0.45 19.44 -9.14
CA VAL A 290 -1.85 19.24 -8.75
C VAL A 290 -2.13 17.75 -8.82
N TYR A 291 -2.75 17.22 -7.76
CA TYR A 291 -3.04 15.80 -7.60
C TYR A 291 -4.55 15.58 -7.48
N TYR A 292 -5.07 14.63 -8.24
CA TYR A 292 -6.44 14.14 -8.13
C TYR A 292 -6.41 12.61 -8.03
N ASP A 293 -6.81 12.10 -6.88
CA ASP A 293 -6.99 10.66 -6.65
C ASP A 293 -8.42 10.29 -7.04
N ALA A 294 -8.54 9.59 -8.16
CA ALA A 294 -9.81 9.25 -8.77
C ALA A 294 -10.44 8.00 -8.16
N THR A 295 -9.71 7.24 -7.35
CA THR A 295 -10.23 6.06 -6.66
C THR A 295 -11.32 6.46 -5.65
N TYR A 296 -12.36 5.64 -5.53
CA TYR A 296 -13.43 5.82 -4.56
C TYR A 296 -12.91 5.75 -3.13
N THR A 297 -12.04 4.77 -2.86
CA THR A 297 -11.43 4.48 -1.55
C THR A 297 -10.32 5.46 -1.16
N LYS A 298 -9.87 6.31 -2.09
CA LYS A 298 -8.71 7.20 -1.95
C LYS A 298 -7.43 6.44 -1.62
N GLU A 299 -7.22 5.30 -2.30
CA GLU A 299 -6.09 4.41 -2.08
C GLU A 299 -4.73 5.05 -2.34
N ASN A 300 -4.65 6.02 -3.28
CA ASN A 300 -3.42 6.74 -3.61
C ASN A 300 -3.17 7.95 -2.71
N THR A 301 -4.04 8.22 -1.74
CA THR A 301 -3.94 9.36 -0.83
C THR A 301 -3.83 8.87 0.61
N ILE A 302 -2.82 9.34 1.34
CA ILE A 302 -2.69 9.07 2.78
C ILE A 302 -3.93 9.53 3.55
N THR A 303 -4.26 8.82 4.62
CA THR A 303 -5.44 9.08 5.46
C THR A 303 -5.42 10.49 6.06
N LYS A 304 -6.61 11.00 6.40
CA LYS A 304 -6.77 12.33 7.02
C LYS A 304 -5.94 12.47 8.30
N ASN A 305 -5.88 11.44 9.13
CA ASN A 305 -5.08 11.43 10.36
C ASN A 305 -3.59 11.65 10.08
N THR A 306 -3.04 11.00 9.05
CA THR A 306 -1.65 11.20 8.63
C THR A 306 -1.42 12.61 8.07
N GLN A 307 -2.39 13.15 7.31
CA GLN A 307 -2.33 14.54 6.82
C GLN A 307 -2.32 15.55 7.97
N GLU A 308 -3.13 15.33 9.01
CA GLU A 308 -3.19 16.18 10.21
C GLU A 308 -1.88 16.13 11.00
N ILE A 309 -1.26 14.95 11.13
CA ILE A 309 0.07 14.81 11.73
C ILE A 309 1.10 15.64 10.96
N LEU A 310 1.15 15.51 9.63
CA LEU A 310 2.09 16.28 8.80
C LEU A 310 1.83 17.79 8.88
N LYS A 311 0.57 18.21 8.90
CA LYS A 311 0.19 19.63 9.04
C LYS A 311 0.61 20.19 10.40
N ALA A 312 0.44 19.43 11.48
CA ALA A 312 0.84 19.84 12.84
C ALA A 312 2.36 20.02 12.99
N MET A 313 3.17 19.36 12.14
CA MET A 313 4.62 19.54 12.12
C MET A 313 5.08 20.88 11.51
N GLY A 314 4.20 21.69 10.91
CA GLY A 314 4.55 23.01 10.37
C GLY A 314 5.68 22.97 9.33
N ASP A 315 6.43 24.08 9.22
CA ASP A 315 7.35 24.31 8.09
C ASP A 315 8.78 23.81 8.29
N ALA A 316 9.18 23.35 9.48
CA ALA A 316 10.52 22.81 9.67
C ALA A 316 10.70 21.51 8.84
N PRO A 317 11.88 21.29 8.22
CA PRO A 317 12.11 20.11 7.39
C PRO A 317 12.16 18.84 8.23
N ILE A 318 11.74 17.72 7.62
CA ILE A 318 11.94 16.37 8.17
C ILE A 318 13.12 15.77 7.42
N GLU A 319 14.06 15.18 8.14
CA GLU A 319 15.14 14.40 7.55
C GLU A 319 14.77 12.92 7.66
N MET A 320 14.70 12.25 6.51
CA MET A 320 14.54 10.80 6.38
C MET A 320 15.89 10.26 5.93
N THR A 321 16.52 9.42 6.74
CA THR A 321 17.80 8.80 6.40
C THR A 321 17.67 7.29 6.47
N GLU A 322 17.80 6.63 5.33
CA GLU A 322 17.81 5.17 5.22
C GLU A 322 19.24 4.65 5.39
N TYR A 323 19.46 3.84 6.42
CA TYR A 323 20.77 3.22 6.71
C TYR A 323 20.79 1.80 6.17
N ILE A 324 21.74 1.52 5.28
CA ILE A 324 21.78 0.29 4.50
C ILE A 324 23.14 -0.36 4.68
N ASN A 325 23.15 -1.52 5.34
CA ASN A 325 24.33 -2.32 5.61
C ASN A 325 24.57 -3.33 4.48
N VAL A 326 25.70 -3.23 3.79
CA VAL A 326 26.09 -4.17 2.72
C VAL A 326 26.32 -5.60 3.20
N MET A 327 26.62 -5.77 4.49
CA MET A 327 26.87 -7.07 5.12
C MET A 327 25.59 -7.78 5.56
N ASP A 328 24.45 -7.10 5.55
CA ASP A 328 23.17 -7.66 5.97
C ASP A 328 22.36 -8.19 4.78
N ASN A 329 21.50 -9.17 5.04
CA ASN A 329 20.64 -9.78 4.02
C ASN A 329 19.55 -8.83 3.49
N THR A 330 19.27 -7.73 4.19
CA THR A 330 18.34 -6.70 3.72
C THR A 330 18.95 -5.69 2.74
N TYR A 331 20.27 -5.76 2.46
CA TYR A 331 20.95 -4.86 1.52
C TYR A 331 20.24 -4.74 0.17
N ASP A 332 19.86 -5.88 -0.40
CA ASP A 332 19.27 -5.93 -1.74
C ASP A 332 17.99 -5.08 -1.83
N ARG A 333 17.24 -4.92 -0.73
CA ARG A 333 16.03 -4.08 -0.69
C ARG A 333 16.36 -2.58 -0.79
N GLY A 334 17.50 -2.15 -0.26
CA GLY A 334 17.95 -0.74 -0.22
C GLY A 334 19.07 -0.39 -1.21
N ALA A 335 19.55 -1.36 -2.00
CA ALA A 335 20.62 -1.17 -2.98
C ALA A 335 20.34 0.03 -3.92
N PRO A 336 21.37 0.69 -4.48
CA PRO A 336 21.21 1.88 -5.33
C PRO A 336 20.20 1.71 -6.48
N VAL A 337 20.10 0.49 -7.03
CA VAL A 337 19.11 0.11 -8.05
C VAL A 337 17.65 0.29 -7.59
N ASN A 338 17.38 0.17 -6.29
CA ASN A 338 16.05 0.29 -5.70
C ASN A 338 15.71 1.71 -5.21
N ARG A 339 16.58 2.69 -5.47
CA ARG A 339 16.40 4.07 -4.99
C ARG A 339 15.10 4.72 -5.45
N ILE A 340 14.70 4.50 -6.70
CA ILE A 340 13.45 5.05 -7.25
C ILE A 340 12.24 4.53 -6.48
N PHE A 341 12.22 3.24 -6.13
CA PHE A 341 11.15 2.67 -5.30
C PHE A 341 11.15 3.26 -3.89
N GLY A 342 12.34 3.54 -3.33
CA GLY A 342 12.50 4.28 -2.08
C GLY A 342 11.89 5.69 -2.17
N ILE A 343 12.17 6.45 -3.24
CA ILE A 343 11.58 7.78 -3.47
C ILE A 343 10.06 7.68 -3.64
N ALA A 344 9.58 6.73 -4.45
CA ALA A 344 8.15 6.52 -4.71
C ALA A 344 7.36 6.21 -3.43
N ARG A 345 7.97 5.49 -2.46
CA ARG A 345 7.36 5.23 -1.14
C ARG A 345 7.10 6.50 -0.34
N TRP A 346 7.93 7.54 -0.53
CA TRP A 346 7.81 8.82 0.17
C TRP A 346 6.98 9.86 -0.61
N GLU A 347 6.70 9.64 -1.89
CA GLU A 347 5.92 10.56 -2.75
C GLU A 347 4.54 10.93 -2.15
N PRO A 348 3.75 9.99 -1.57
CA PRO A 348 2.47 10.34 -0.95
C PRO A 348 2.59 11.34 0.22
N TYR A 349 3.69 11.30 0.97
CA TYR A 349 3.94 12.21 2.10
C TYR A 349 4.50 13.56 1.62
N LEU A 350 5.36 13.53 0.60
CA LEU A 350 5.91 14.73 -0.05
C LEU A 350 4.81 15.62 -0.66
N ARG A 351 3.66 15.06 -1.02
CA ARG A 351 2.47 15.82 -1.47
C ARG A 351 1.95 16.77 -0.40
N PHE A 352 1.95 16.35 0.86
CA PHE A 352 1.42 17.13 1.98
C PHE A 352 2.51 17.86 2.76
N LYS A 353 3.77 17.44 2.60
CA LYS A 353 4.94 18.08 3.19
C LYS A 353 6.13 18.01 2.24
N SER A 354 6.26 19.02 1.36
CA SER A 354 7.25 19.02 0.27
C SER A 354 8.71 19.16 0.72
N ASN A 355 8.96 19.43 2.00
CA ASN A 355 10.30 19.65 2.54
C ASN A 355 10.83 18.47 3.38
N ILE A 356 10.37 17.25 3.09
CA ILE A 356 11.01 16.03 3.58
C ILE A 356 12.29 15.81 2.75
N LYS A 357 13.45 15.83 3.41
CA LYS A 357 14.75 15.54 2.80
C LYS A 357 15.01 14.05 2.87
N LEU A 358 15.16 13.42 1.71
CA LEU A 358 15.42 11.99 1.59
C LEU A 358 16.92 11.75 1.44
N ASN A 359 17.51 11.01 2.36
CA ASN A 359 18.93 10.65 2.39
C ASN A 359 19.09 9.14 2.49
N TRP A 360 20.18 8.62 1.96
CA TRP A 360 20.54 7.22 2.03
C TRP A 360 22.00 7.11 2.40
N VAL A 361 22.31 6.23 3.34
CA VAL A 361 23.65 6.01 3.87
C VAL A 361 23.98 4.54 3.69
N TYR A 362 24.91 4.25 2.79
CA TYR A 362 25.49 2.94 2.61
C TYR A 362 26.71 2.79 3.50
N TYR A 363 26.77 1.68 4.24
CA TYR A 363 27.90 1.42 5.11
C TYR A 363 28.27 -0.05 5.18
N ASN A 364 29.51 -0.30 5.54
CA ASN A 364 30.01 -1.62 5.92
C ASN A 364 29.81 -1.82 7.43
N GLY A 365 28.96 -2.79 7.80
CA GLY A 365 28.75 -3.16 9.20
C GLY A 365 29.82 -4.09 9.79
N SER A 366 30.74 -4.63 9.00
CA SER A 366 31.78 -5.56 9.43
C SER A 366 33.12 -4.86 9.70
N PHE A 367 33.76 -5.20 10.82
CA PHE A 367 35.16 -4.81 11.09
C PHE A 367 36.17 -5.70 10.34
N ASP A 368 35.72 -6.84 9.80
CA ASP A 368 36.53 -7.68 8.93
C ASP A 368 36.53 -7.13 7.50
N GLN A 369 37.64 -6.51 7.11
CA GLN A 369 37.83 -5.93 5.78
C GLN A 369 37.88 -6.98 4.67
N GLN A 370 38.31 -8.22 4.96
CA GLN A 370 38.35 -9.27 3.95
C GLN A 370 36.93 -9.75 3.63
N ALA A 371 36.13 -10.02 4.66
CA ALA A 371 34.71 -10.37 4.49
C ALA A 371 33.95 -9.28 3.72
N PHE A 372 34.22 -8.00 4.00
CA PHE A 372 33.63 -6.89 3.25
C PHE A 372 34.05 -6.87 1.78
N LYS A 373 35.34 -7.05 1.47
CA LYS A 373 35.83 -7.11 0.08
C LYS A 373 35.24 -8.29 -0.69
N GLU A 374 35.10 -9.45 -0.06
CA GLU A 374 34.47 -10.62 -0.66
C GLU A 374 32.98 -10.39 -0.94
N ARG A 375 32.25 -9.81 0.02
CA ARG A 375 30.84 -9.43 -0.15
C ARG A 375 30.65 -8.39 -1.25
N ALA A 376 31.48 -7.35 -1.28
CA ALA A 376 31.43 -6.32 -2.32
C ALA A 376 31.69 -6.91 -3.72
N LYS A 377 32.65 -7.84 -3.83
CA LYS A 377 32.92 -8.57 -5.08
C LYS A 377 31.73 -9.44 -5.51
N GLN A 378 31.07 -10.14 -4.58
CA GLN A 378 29.88 -10.95 -4.88
C GLN A 378 28.71 -10.10 -5.39
N LEU A 379 28.56 -8.89 -4.87
CA LEU A 379 27.50 -7.96 -5.24
C LEU A 379 27.87 -7.05 -6.43
N GLU A 380 29.10 -7.15 -6.94
CA GLU A 380 29.64 -6.30 -8.00
C GLU A 380 29.56 -4.79 -7.68
N VAL A 381 29.85 -4.41 -6.43
CA VAL A 381 29.82 -3.01 -5.95
C VAL A 381 31.21 -2.48 -5.58
N ASP A 382 31.41 -1.16 -5.68
CA ASP A 382 32.66 -0.52 -5.27
C ASP A 382 32.70 -0.31 -3.76
N THR A 383 33.78 -0.76 -3.12
CA THR A 383 34.02 -0.56 -1.69
C THR A 383 34.09 0.92 -1.28
N ALA A 384 34.44 1.82 -2.20
CA ALA A 384 34.55 3.25 -1.94
C ALA A 384 33.19 3.93 -1.67
N ASP A 385 32.08 3.32 -2.11
CA ASP A 385 30.73 3.86 -1.92
C ASP A 385 30.17 3.66 -0.50
N PHE A 386 30.89 2.91 0.35
CA PHE A 386 30.43 2.52 1.68
C PHE A 386 31.23 3.20 2.78
N LEU A 387 30.52 3.78 3.76
CA LEU A 387 31.14 4.28 4.98
C LEU A 387 31.77 3.15 5.80
N SER A 388 32.90 3.44 6.46
CA SER A 388 33.51 2.51 7.40
C SER A 388 32.64 2.33 8.66
N PRO A 389 32.81 1.21 9.40
CA PRO A 389 32.13 1.01 10.68
C PRO A 389 32.36 2.16 11.68
N GLU A 390 33.57 2.71 11.75
CA GLU A 390 33.93 3.82 12.64
C GLU A 390 33.27 5.13 12.21
N ALA A 391 33.27 5.42 10.90
CA ALA A 391 32.61 6.60 10.36
C ALA A 391 31.10 6.55 10.61
N THR A 392 30.50 5.37 10.47
CA THR A 392 29.06 5.15 10.72
C THR A 392 28.71 5.35 12.19
N ARG A 393 29.50 4.77 13.11
CA ARG A 393 29.29 4.92 14.57
C ARG A 393 29.42 6.37 15.05
N LYS A 394 30.19 7.22 14.35
CA LYS A 394 30.26 8.66 14.63
C LYS A 394 29.00 9.42 14.20
N GLN A 395 28.27 8.91 13.22
CA GLN A 395 27.04 9.53 12.72
C GLN A 395 25.80 9.03 13.45
N VAL A 396 25.73 7.73 13.75
CA VAL A 396 24.54 7.11 14.33
C VAL A 396 24.86 5.81 15.09
N ASP A 397 24.14 5.56 16.19
CA ASP A 397 24.19 4.27 16.89
C ASP A 397 23.15 3.31 16.32
N LEU A 398 23.63 2.31 15.58
CA LEU A 398 22.82 1.24 14.98
C LEU A 398 22.92 -0.09 15.73
N SER A 399 23.63 -0.13 16.87
CA SER A 399 23.89 -1.37 17.63
C SER A 399 22.61 -2.08 18.06
N GLY A 400 21.59 -1.31 18.43
CA GLY A 400 20.28 -1.85 18.80
C GLY A 400 19.48 -2.43 17.63
N GLU A 401 19.76 -2.07 16.38
CA GLU A 401 18.95 -2.45 15.21
C GLU A 401 19.56 -3.63 14.43
N SER A 402 20.54 -4.32 15.03
CA SER A 402 21.18 -5.52 14.48
C SER A 402 21.79 -5.33 13.08
N GLY A 403 22.14 -4.09 12.72
CA GLY A 403 22.74 -3.76 11.43
C GLY A 403 21.82 -4.00 10.22
N ARG A 404 20.50 -4.14 10.42
CA ARG A 404 19.51 -4.29 9.35
C ARG A 404 19.19 -2.95 8.70
N LEU A 405 18.55 -3.00 7.53
CA LEU A 405 18.00 -1.81 6.88
C LEU A 405 16.92 -1.17 7.76
N VAL A 406 17.20 0.06 8.21
CA VAL A 406 16.30 0.88 9.02
C VAL A 406 16.30 2.32 8.54
N ILE A 407 15.19 3.02 8.79
CA ILE A 407 15.04 4.44 8.46
C ILE A 407 15.05 5.25 9.76
N GLN A 408 15.88 6.28 9.83
CA GLN A 408 15.79 7.28 10.90
C GLN A 408 14.99 8.47 10.39
N LEU A 409 13.99 8.88 11.18
CA LEU A 409 13.29 10.15 10.97
C LEU A 409 13.77 11.15 12.01
N LYS A 410 14.06 12.37 11.56
CA LYS A 410 14.53 13.46 12.42
C LYS A 410 13.76 14.75 12.15
N TYR A 411 13.36 15.42 13.23
CA TYR A 411 12.62 16.67 13.19
C TYR A 411 12.85 17.47 14.48
N LYS A 412 13.25 18.75 14.35
CA LYS A 412 13.55 19.66 15.48
C LYS A 412 14.41 19.03 16.59
N GLY A 413 15.44 18.28 16.21
CA GLY A 413 16.38 17.62 17.15
C GLY A 413 15.87 16.32 17.77
N ARG A 414 14.59 15.95 17.59
CA ARG A 414 14.07 14.64 17.95
C ARG A 414 14.32 13.64 16.84
N THR A 415 14.60 12.39 17.20
CA THR A 415 14.78 11.28 16.27
C THR A 415 13.91 10.10 16.66
N THR A 416 13.51 9.29 15.68
CA THR A 416 12.87 8.00 15.91
C THR A 416 13.25 7.03 14.79
N TRP A 417 13.22 5.74 15.11
CA TRP A 417 13.38 4.68 14.13
C TRP A 417 12.05 4.36 13.47
N LEU A 418 12.10 4.15 12.16
CA LEU A 418 11.09 3.54 11.32
C LEU A 418 11.70 2.25 10.74
N ARG A 419 11.19 1.10 11.19
CA ARG A 419 11.80 -0.21 10.93
C ARG A 419 11.24 -0.89 9.69
N THR A 420 11.93 -1.94 9.26
CA THR A 420 11.49 -2.90 8.25
C THR A 420 11.11 -4.22 8.92
N PHE A 421 10.33 -5.04 8.21
CA PHE A 421 9.64 -6.19 8.78
C PHE A 421 9.90 -7.48 8.01
N GLU A 422 9.71 -8.62 8.68
CA GLU A 422 9.88 -9.97 8.11
C GLU A 422 8.55 -10.61 7.71
N ASP A 423 7.54 -9.79 7.43
CA ASP A 423 6.26 -10.23 6.86
C ASP A 423 6.27 -10.15 5.32
N ALA A 424 5.12 -10.43 4.68
CA ALA A 424 4.97 -10.38 3.22
C ALA A 424 5.33 -9.00 2.62
N ASP A 425 5.23 -7.94 3.42
CA ASP A 425 5.50 -6.56 3.02
C ASP A 425 6.75 -6.04 3.76
N PHE A 426 7.94 -6.23 3.21
CA PHE A 426 9.19 -5.83 3.88
C PHE A 426 9.20 -4.39 4.45
N TRP A 427 8.51 -3.45 3.79
CA TRP A 427 8.51 -2.03 4.13
C TRP A 427 7.41 -1.62 5.12
N ALA A 428 7.68 -0.56 5.88
CA ALA A 428 6.67 0.11 6.69
C ALA A 428 5.50 0.62 5.85
N LYS A 429 4.28 0.43 6.35
CA LYS A 429 3.05 0.94 5.75
C LYS A 429 2.70 2.28 6.38
N GLU A 430 1.60 2.88 5.92
CA GLU A 430 1.15 4.18 6.41
C GLU A 430 0.99 4.24 7.94
N ALA A 431 0.51 3.16 8.56
CA ALA A 431 0.33 3.11 10.02
C ALA A 431 1.65 3.33 10.79
N GLU A 432 2.70 2.60 10.42
CA GLU A 432 4.00 2.70 11.09
C GLU A 432 4.70 4.02 10.76
N ILE A 433 4.54 4.53 9.52
CA ILE A 433 5.10 5.84 9.13
C ILE A 433 4.40 6.96 9.90
N ALA A 434 3.07 6.94 9.99
CA ALA A 434 2.30 7.93 10.74
C ALA A 434 2.64 7.87 12.24
N ALA A 435 2.79 6.67 12.81
CA ALA A 435 3.21 6.51 14.20
C ALA A 435 4.60 7.10 14.44
N ALA A 436 5.58 6.80 13.58
CA ALA A 436 6.93 7.35 13.67
C ALA A 436 6.93 8.88 13.52
N LEU A 437 6.19 9.44 12.57
CA LEU A 437 6.06 10.89 12.40
C LEU A 437 5.43 11.55 13.63
N LYS A 438 4.37 10.95 14.20
CA LYS A 438 3.69 11.47 15.39
C LYS A 438 4.63 11.48 16.60
N ARG A 439 5.45 10.44 16.80
CA ARG A 439 6.46 10.36 17.88
C ARG A 439 7.46 11.52 17.86
N LEU A 440 7.70 12.16 16.71
CA LEU A 440 8.58 13.34 16.62
C LEU A 440 7.94 14.62 17.19
N THR A 441 6.64 14.60 17.50
CA THR A 441 5.88 15.78 17.96
C THR A 441 5.32 15.63 19.38
N CYS A 442 5.21 14.41 19.89
CA CYS A 442 4.69 14.14 21.22
C CYS A 442 5.66 13.28 22.04
N THR A 443 5.37 13.09 23.33
CA THR A 443 6.06 12.09 24.14
C THR A 443 5.36 10.75 23.91
N PRO A 444 6.06 9.70 23.46
CA PRO A 444 5.41 8.42 23.19
C PRO A 444 4.83 7.78 24.47
N PRO A 445 3.66 7.13 24.39
CA PRO A 445 3.10 6.41 25.53
C PRO A 445 3.99 5.23 25.92
N LYS A 446 4.37 5.17 27.20
CA LYS A 446 5.21 4.10 27.74
C LYS A 446 4.39 3.04 28.46
N ILE A 447 4.58 1.76 28.14
CA ILE A 447 4.01 0.60 28.83
C ILE A 447 5.10 -0.03 29.70
N VAL A 448 4.84 -0.20 30.99
CA VAL A 448 5.83 -0.70 31.95
C VAL A 448 5.38 -2.03 32.54
N PHE A 449 6.25 -3.05 32.52
CA PHE A 449 5.96 -4.37 33.08
C PHE A 449 6.61 -4.57 34.44
N SER A 450 5.88 -5.11 35.41
CA SER A 450 6.41 -5.46 36.74
C SER A 450 7.26 -6.74 36.70
N THR A 451 8.34 -6.82 37.48
CA THR A 451 9.27 -7.96 37.46
C THR A 451 9.51 -8.68 38.81
N ASP A 452 8.88 -8.25 39.90
CA ASP A 452 9.23 -8.64 41.29
C ASP A 452 8.85 -10.07 41.73
N GLY A 453 8.16 -10.86 40.91
CA GLY A 453 7.47 -12.07 41.33
C GLY A 453 7.31 -13.13 40.25
N TYR A 454 8.32 -13.27 39.37
CA TYR A 454 8.31 -14.17 38.22
C TYR A 454 7.10 -13.96 37.29
N GLN A 455 6.66 -12.71 37.15
CA GLN A 455 5.67 -12.29 36.15
C GLN A 455 6.18 -12.59 34.74
N ARG A 456 5.27 -12.44 33.77
CA ARG A 456 5.60 -12.63 32.35
C ARG A 456 6.49 -11.50 31.85
N SER A 457 7.51 -11.85 31.07
CA SER A 457 8.52 -10.91 30.58
C SER A 457 8.21 -10.44 29.16
N VAL A 458 8.54 -9.19 28.87
CA VAL A 458 8.53 -8.63 27.51
C VAL A 458 9.83 -8.84 26.74
N ASP A 459 10.84 -9.45 27.37
CA ASP A 459 12.17 -9.63 26.78
C ASP A 459 12.47 -11.09 26.43
N LYS A 460 11.61 -12.01 26.87
CA LYS A 460 11.73 -13.46 26.67
C LYS A 460 10.81 -13.97 25.56
N VAL A 461 11.32 -14.92 24.77
CA VAL A 461 10.60 -15.58 23.66
C VAL A 461 9.84 -16.84 24.09
N GLY A 462 9.90 -17.22 25.37
CA GLY A 462 9.21 -18.41 25.88
C GLY A 462 7.70 -18.32 25.68
N ASP A 463 7.02 -19.47 25.57
CA ASP A 463 5.60 -19.58 25.21
C ASP A 463 4.67 -18.64 26.01
N ARG A 464 4.87 -18.58 27.34
CA ARG A 464 4.07 -17.74 28.24
C ARG A 464 4.40 -16.24 28.16
N ASP A 465 5.60 -15.88 27.73
CA ASP A 465 6.09 -14.50 27.76
C ASP A 465 5.49 -13.64 26.61
N TYR A 466 5.85 -12.36 26.54
CA TYR A 466 5.15 -11.37 25.70
C TYR A 466 6.01 -10.70 24.61
N LYS A 467 7.29 -11.07 24.47
CA LYS A 467 8.21 -10.37 23.56
C LYS A 467 7.67 -10.20 22.15
N LEU A 468 7.03 -11.21 21.58
CA LEU A 468 6.61 -11.22 20.17
C LEU A 468 5.59 -10.13 19.83
N PHE A 469 4.70 -9.79 20.76
CA PHE A 469 3.67 -8.76 20.58
C PHE A 469 4.12 -7.37 21.02
N PHE A 470 5.13 -7.26 21.90
CA PHE A 470 5.53 -5.96 22.45
C PHE A 470 6.85 -5.45 21.88
N ASN A 471 7.89 -6.27 21.84
CA ASN A 471 9.28 -5.81 21.74
C ASN A 471 10.09 -6.46 20.59
N VAL A 472 9.46 -7.20 19.67
CA VAL A 472 10.14 -7.70 18.47
C VAL A 472 10.21 -6.62 17.40
N LYS A 473 11.44 -6.19 17.12
CA LYS A 473 11.74 -5.12 16.15
C LYS A 473 11.31 -5.45 14.72
N THR A 474 11.43 -6.72 14.31
CA THR A 474 11.08 -7.20 12.96
C THR A 474 9.59 -7.55 12.78
N SER A 475 8.78 -7.42 13.83
CA SER A 475 7.35 -7.72 13.80
C SER A 475 6.56 -6.42 13.67
N ARG A 476 5.84 -6.25 12.55
CA ARG A 476 5.04 -5.04 12.30
C ARG A 476 4.01 -4.80 13.40
N SER A 477 3.32 -5.84 13.84
CA SER A 477 2.27 -5.75 14.86
C SER A 477 2.81 -5.48 16.26
N ALA A 478 4.13 -5.52 16.47
CA ALA A 478 4.70 -5.26 17.79
C ALA A 478 4.46 -3.82 18.25
N LEU A 479 4.08 -3.61 19.52
CA LEU A 479 3.70 -2.27 20.00
C LEU A 479 4.81 -1.22 19.88
N ILE A 480 6.08 -1.61 19.97
CA ILE A 480 7.22 -0.69 19.70
C ILE A 480 7.19 -0.09 18.29
N ASN A 481 6.60 -0.79 17.32
CA ASN A 481 6.48 -0.36 15.93
C ASN A 481 5.14 0.36 15.67
N GLN A 482 4.22 0.28 16.64
CA GLN A 482 2.90 0.93 16.62
C GLN A 482 2.87 2.25 17.43
N GLY A 483 4.03 2.70 17.90
CA GLY A 483 4.21 4.01 18.51
C GLY A 483 4.49 4.03 20.01
N PHE A 484 4.46 2.89 20.69
CA PHE A 484 4.68 2.77 22.13
C PHE A 484 6.16 2.62 22.49
N ASP A 485 6.51 3.02 23.71
CA ASP A 485 7.76 2.62 24.37
C ASP A 485 7.48 1.50 25.37
N ILE A 486 8.36 0.51 25.44
CA ILE A 486 8.21 -0.64 26.33
C ILE A 486 9.36 -0.63 27.33
N ASP A 487 9.03 -0.83 28.61
CA ASP A 487 9.99 -0.80 29.72
C ASP A 487 9.58 -1.80 30.81
N SER A 488 10.44 -1.99 31.81
CA SER A 488 10.15 -2.85 32.96
C SER A 488 10.59 -2.21 34.27
N VAL A 489 9.94 -2.58 35.38
CA VAL A 489 10.25 -2.06 36.71
C VAL A 489 10.13 -3.14 37.78
N SER A 490 11.08 -3.13 38.72
CA SER A 490 10.94 -3.83 39.99
C SER A 490 10.28 -2.89 40.99
N ILE A 491 8.99 -3.09 41.25
CA ILE A 491 8.16 -2.33 42.20
C ILE A 491 8.69 -2.47 43.63
N GLU A 492 9.37 -3.57 43.96
CA GLU A 492 10.01 -3.76 45.26
C GLU A 492 11.24 -2.87 45.43
N ASN A 493 12.04 -2.71 44.37
CA ASN A 493 13.32 -2.01 44.45
C ASN A 493 13.28 -0.57 43.91
N SER A 494 12.22 -0.16 43.22
CA SER A 494 12.12 1.14 42.56
C SER A 494 10.70 1.72 42.61
N GLU A 495 10.60 3.05 42.50
CA GLU A 495 9.29 3.70 42.33
C GLU A 495 8.71 3.42 40.93
N ILE A 496 7.38 3.34 40.85
CA ILE A 496 6.68 3.19 39.58
C ILE A 496 6.82 4.50 38.78
N PRO A 497 7.31 4.48 37.52
CA PRO A 497 7.49 5.69 36.75
C PRO A 497 6.19 6.48 36.55
N LYS A 498 6.27 7.80 36.64
CA LYS A 498 5.13 8.70 36.39
C LYS A 498 4.91 8.90 34.89
N GLY A 499 3.68 9.22 34.49
CA GLY A 499 3.36 9.57 33.11
C GLY A 499 3.33 8.39 32.13
N ILE A 500 3.35 7.16 32.63
CA ILE A 500 3.22 5.95 31.80
C ILE A 500 1.78 5.76 31.33
N ALA A 501 1.60 5.07 30.21
CA ALA A 501 0.28 4.71 29.67
C ALA A 501 -0.41 3.69 30.56
N THR A 502 0.33 2.67 31.02
CA THR A 502 -0.12 1.69 32.01
C THR A 502 1.05 0.94 32.64
N LEU A 503 0.89 0.54 33.89
CA LEU A 503 1.66 -0.53 34.52
C LEU A 503 1.00 -1.87 34.20
N VAL A 504 1.77 -2.91 33.88
CA VAL A 504 1.28 -4.25 33.57
C VAL A 504 1.80 -5.24 34.62
N ILE A 505 0.88 -5.94 35.27
CA ILE A 505 1.16 -7.00 36.24
C ILE A 505 0.57 -8.29 35.68
N SER A 506 1.44 -9.20 35.25
CA SER A 506 1.05 -10.41 34.51
C SER A 506 1.45 -11.69 35.24
N ASP A 507 0.45 -12.38 35.81
CA ASP A 507 0.59 -13.68 36.47
C ASP A 507 1.70 -13.69 37.56
N PRO A 508 1.58 -12.86 38.61
CA PRO A 508 2.51 -12.87 39.72
C PRO A 508 2.48 -14.22 40.44
N LYS A 509 3.64 -14.87 40.57
CA LYS A 509 3.78 -16.18 41.21
C LYS A 509 4.02 -16.09 42.72
N VAL A 510 4.42 -14.92 43.21
CA VAL A 510 4.77 -14.65 44.61
C VAL A 510 3.89 -13.54 45.15
N THR A 511 3.50 -13.65 46.42
CA THR A 511 2.77 -12.60 47.13
C THR A 511 3.58 -11.31 47.15
N PHE A 512 2.93 -10.19 46.89
CA PHE A 512 3.57 -8.87 46.93
C PHE A 512 4.10 -8.55 48.33
N SER A 513 5.33 -8.02 48.39
CA SER A 513 5.89 -7.53 49.65
C SER A 513 5.12 -6.29 50.14
N LYS A 514 5.22 -5.98 51.44
CA LYS A 514 4.56 -4.80 52.04
C LYS A 514 4.95 -3.50 51.33
N VAL A 515 6.22 -3.40 50.92
CA VAL A 515 6.75 -2.25 50.17
C VAL A 515 6.07 -2.15 48.80
N ALA A 516 6.02 -3.26 48.05
CA ALA A 516 5.39 -3.29 46.75
C ALA A 516 3.88 -2.97 46.82
N LEU A 517 3.16 -3.54 47.79
CA LEU A 517 1.74 -3.23 48.02
C LEU A 517 1.51 -1.77 48.35
N THR A 518 2.33 -1.17 49.21
CA THR A 518 2.22 0.26 49.57
C THR A 518 2.44 1.15 48.34
N ARG A 519 3.42 0.82 47.49
CA ARG A 519 3.68 1.55 46.24
C ARG A 519 2.54 1.39 45.24
N LEU A 520 1.97 0.20 45.10
CA LEU A 520 0.82 -0.05 44.24
C LEU A 520 -0.43 0.70 44.73
N GLN A 521 -0.69 0.69 46.04
CA GLN A 521 -1.77 1.46 46.65
C GLN A 521 -1.63 2.95 46.36
N LYS A 522 -0.43 3.50 46.58
CA LYS A 522 -0.12 4.89 46.25
C LYS A 522 -0.36 5.19 44.77
N TYR A 523 0.17 4.35 43.87
CA TYR A 523 0.02 4.52 42.42
C TYR A 523 -1.45 4.47 41.97
N ILE A 524 -2.25 3.53 42.49
CA ILE A 524 -3.68 3.45 42.20
C ILE A 524 -4.42 4.68 42.75
N ALA A 525 -4.13 5.09 43.99
CA ALA A 525 -4.73 6.25 44.63
C ALA A 525 -4.43 7.56 43.89
N GLU A 526 -3.23 7.71 43.34
CA GLU A 526 -2.81 8.87 42.54
C GLU A 526 -3.40 8.88 41.11
N GLY A 527 -4.17 7.86 40.72
CA GLY A 527 -4.84 7.80 39.42
C GLY A 527 -4.05 7.06 38.33
N GLY A 528 -3.05 6.27 38.71
CA GLY A 528 -2.24 5.49 37.78
C GLY A 528 -3.04 4.42 37.04
N ASN A 529 -2.79 4.28 35.73
CA ASN A 529 -3.42 3.26 34.90
C ASN A 529 -2.77 1.89 35.12
N LEU A 530 -3.57 0.83 35.10
CA LEU A 530 -3.14 -0.52 35.47
C LEU A 530 -3.77 -1.60 34.58
N PHE A 531 -2.96 -2.59 34.19
CA PHE A 531 -3.41 -3.84 33.58
C PHE A 531 -2.99 -5.00 34.48
N ILE A 532 -3.95 -5.76 34.98
CA ILE A 532 -3.69 -6.95 35.81
C ILE A 532 -4.16 -8.18 35.04
N ALA A 533 -3.29 -9.16 34.89
CA ALA A 533 -3.60 -10.46 34.31
C ALA A 533 -3.31 -11.55 35.35
N GLY A 534 -4.25 -12.46 35.55
CA GLY A 534 -4.08 -13.61 36.45
C GLY A 534 -4.19 -14.94 35.74
N GLU A 535 -4.05 -16.00 36.54
CA GLU A 535 -4.21 -17.39 36.13
C GLU A 535 -4.97 -18.13 37.24
N PRO A 536 -5.69 -19.21 36.93
CA PRO A 536 -6.26 -20.10 37.94
C PRO A 536 -5.21 -20.56 38.97
N GLY A 537 -5.59 -20.55 40.23
CA GLY A 537 -4.71 -20.85 41.37
C GLY A 537 -3.85 -19.67 41.85
N LYS A 538 -4.08 -18.45 41.35
CA LYS A 538 -3.40 -17.21 41.78
C LYS A 538 -4.30 -16.22 42.51
N GLN A 539 -5.52 -16.63 42.86
CA GLN A 539 -6.52 -15.84 43.59
C GLN A 539 -5.95 -15.27 44.89
N SER A 540 -5.21 -16.05 45.68
CA SER A 540 -4.61 -15.59 46.95
C SER A 540 -3.56 -14.48 46.79
N VAL A 541 -2.91 -14.40 45.63
CA VAL A 541 -1.89 -13.39 45.32
C VAL A 541 -2.54 -12.12 44.76
N LEU A 542 -3.56 -12.27 43.91
CA LEU A 542 -4.17 -11.15 43.18
C LEU A 542 -5.36 -10.51 43.89
N ASN A 543 -6.20 -11.28 44.59
CA ASN A 543 -7.39 -10.75 45.26
C ASN A 543 -7.10 -9.65 46.30
N PRO A 544 -5.97 -9.65 47.03
CA PRO A 544 -5.61 -8.50 47.89
C PRO A 544 -5.52 -7.17 47.13
N ILE A 545 -5.12 -7.19 45.85
CA ILE A 545 -5.09 -5.99 45.00
C ILE A 545 -6.43 -5.76 44.31
N LEU A 546 -7.05 -6.81 43.78
CA LEU A 546 -8.33 -6.70 43.08
C LEU A 546 -9.46 -6.21 44.00
N GLY A 547 -9.45 -6.61 45.28
CA GLY A 547 -10.41 -6.13 46.27
C GLY A 547 -10.39 -4.62 46.45
N MET A 548 -9.21 -3.97 46.30
CA MET A 548 -9.10 -2.50 46.32
C MET A 548 -9.79 -1.83 45.12
N LEU A 549 -10.06 -2.59 44.06
CA LEU A 549 -10.70 -2.14 42.83
C LEU A 549 -12.21 -2.50 42.79
N GLY A 550 -12.74 -3.20 43.80
CA GLY A 550 -14.11 -3.73 43.79
C GLY A 550 -14.29 -4.95 42.88
N VAL A 551 -13.20 -5.66 42.57
CA VAL A 551 -13.21 -6.85 41.70
C VAL A 551 -12.68 -8.06 42.47
N LYS A 552 -13.20 -9.23 42.15
CA LYS A 552 -12.69 -10.49 42.68
C LYS A 552 -12.47 -11.50 41.57
N MET A 553 -11.36 -12.22 41.66
CA MET A 553 -11.12 -13.42 40.86
C MET A 553 -11.71 -14.61 41.60
N LEU A 554 -12.65 -15.29 40.96
CA LEU A 554 -13.36 -16.43 41.54
C LEU A 554 -12.44 -17.65 41.60
N GLU A 555 -12.67 -18.51 42.60
CA GLU A 555 -11.95 -19.79 42.74
C GLU A 555 -12.37 -20.78 41.65
N GLY A 556 -11.42 -21.61 41.20
CA GLY A 556 -11.59 -22.57 40.11
C GLY A 556 -11.20 -22.01 38.74
N SER A 557 -11.27 -22.87 37.72
CA SER A 557 -10.97 -22.52 36.32
C SER A 557 -12.24 -22.54 35.49
N VAL A 558 -12.41 -21.59 34.58
CA VAL A 558 -13.49 -21.66 33.60
C VAL A 558 -13.13 -22.69 32.54
N VAL A 559 -14.07 -23.58 32.25
CA VAL A 559 -13.97 -24.54 31.15
C VAL A 559 -15.12 -24.36 30.18
N GLN A 560 -14.94 -24.79 28.93
CA GLN A 560 -15.92 -24.66 27.86
C GLN A 560 -16.04 -25.95 27.05
N ARG A 561 -17.28 -26.41 26.83
CA ARG A 561 -17.55 -27.48 25.86
C ARG A 561 -17.21 -27.02 24.44
N SER A 562 -16.32 -27.77 23.79
CA SER A 562 -15.98 -27.60 22.37
C SER A 562 -15.89 -28.96 21.69
N LYS A 563 -16.25 -29.00 20.41
CA LYS A 563 -16.06 -30.19 19.57
C LYS A 563 -14.59 -30.33 19.15
N ASP A 564 -13.94 -29.20 18.90
CA ASP A 564 -12.66 -29.15 18.18
C ASP A 564 -11.47 -28.79 19.10
N TYR A 565 -11.74 -28.35 20.33
CA TYR A 565 -10.73 -27.81 21.24
C TYR A 565 -10.85 -28.39 22.65
N SER A 566 -9.76 -28.31 23.41
CA SER A 566 -9.72 -28.74 24.82
C SER A 566 -10.62 -27.85 25.69
N TYR A 567 -11.09 -28.42 26.80
CA TYR A 567 -12.04 -27.76 27.69
C TYR A 567 -11.49 -26.51 28.38
N ASP A 568 -10.18 -26.44 28.58
CA ASP A 568 -9.48 -25.29 29.17
C ASP A 568 -9.27 -24.15 28.16
N LEU A 569 -9.46 -24.37 26.86
CA LEU A 569 -9.41 -23.32 25.85
C LEU A 569 -10.78 -22.63 25.73
N VAL A 570 -11.00 -21.61 26.55
CA VAL A 570 -12.24 -20.84 26.56
C VAL A 570 -12.21 -19.79 25.45
N THR A 571 -13.35 -19.54 24.81
CA THR A 571 -13.44 -18.62 23.67
C THR A 571 -14.48 -17.52 23.92
N PRO A 572 -14.27 -16.66 24.93
CA PRO A 572 -15.21 -15.59 25.23
C PRO A 572 -15.38 -14.62 24.05
N LYS A 573 -16.57 -14.02 23.97
CA LYS A 573 -16.96 -13.05 22.94
C LYS A 573 -16.88 -11.64 23.48
N LEU A 574 -16.71 -10.69 22.56
CA LEU A 574 -16.80 -9.27 22.87
C LEU A 574 -18.21 -8.93 23.38
N THR A 575 -18.26 -8.01 24.34
CA THR A 575 -19.50 -7.44 24.87
C THR A 575 -19.67 -5.99 24.36
N PRO A 576 -20.84 -5.35 24.58
CA PRO A 576 -21.00 -3.92 24.30
C PRO A 576 -19.97 -3.03 25.01
N GLY A 577 -19.44 -3.45 26.16
CA GLY A 577 -18.37 -2.72 26.86
C GLY A 577 -17.08 -2.59 26.06
N ALA A 578 -16.78 -3.56 25.20
CA ALA A 578 -15.65 -3.52 24.27
C ALA A 578 -15.84 -2.46 23.17
N LEU A 579 -17.07 -2.27 22.68
CA LEU A 579 -17.39 -1.25 21.68
C LEU A 579 -17.30 0.16 22.26
N VAL A 580 -17.69 0.33 23.53
CA VAL A 580 -17.51 1.59 24.26
C VAL A 580 -16.03 1.88 24.51
N MET A 581 -15.19 0.85 24.64
CA MET A 581 -13.74 1.01 24.79
C MET A 581 -13.07 1.45 23.49
N ASP A 582 -13.36 0.75 22.38
CA ASP A 582 -12.88 1.11 21.05
C ASP A 582 -13.96 0.78 20.00
N PRO A 583 -14.55 1.80 19.35
CA PRO A 583 -15.48 1.60 18.24
C PRO A 583 -14.88 0.81 17.07
N GLY A 584 -13.54 0.75 16.94
CA GLY A 584 -12.85 -0.08 15.96
C GLY A 584 -13.11 -1.58 16.09
N LEU A 585 -13.68 -2.05 17.20
CA LEU A 585 -14.06 -3.44 17.42
C LEU A 585 -15.47 -3.80 16.91
N THR A 586 -16.18 -2.86 16.29
CA THR A 586 -17.57 -3.06 15.84
C THR A 586 -17.71 -4.22 14.87
N ASP A 587 -16.85 -4.30 13.86
CA ASP A 587 -16.89 -5.37 12.86
C ASP A 587 -16.67 -6.75 13.48
N ILE A 588 -15.65 -6.86 14.34
CA ILE A 588 -15.33 -8.08 15.10
C ILE A 588 -16.53 -8.52 15.96
N TYR A 589 -17.20 -7.57 16.62
CA TYR A 589 -18.37 -7.84 17.44
C TYR A 589 -19.55 -8.35 16.60
N GLN A 590 -19.83 -7.71 15.46
CA GLN A 590 -20.92 -8.11 14.55
C GLN A 590 -20.70 -9.52 13.98
N HIS A 591 -19.45 -9.85 13.62
CA HIS A 591 -19.04 -11.18 13.16
C HIS A 591 -18.85 -12.21 14.28
N LYS A 592 -19.17 -11.86 15.53
CA LYS A 592 -19.06 -12.72 16.73
C LYS A 592 -17.65 -13.29 16.91
N GLY A 593 -16.63 -12.49 16.62
CA GLY A 593 -15.23 -12.85 16.83
C GLY A 593 -14.96 -13.24 18.29
N VAL A 594 -14.05 -14.21 18.46
CA VAL A 594 -13.71 -14.78 19.76
C VAL A 594 -12.25 -14.49 20.12
N VAL A 595 -11.99 -14.26 21.40
CA VAL A 595 -10.64 -14.21 21.96
C VAL A 595 -10.35 -15.58 22.57
N THR A 596 -9.22 -16.19 22.26
CA THR A 596 -8.80 -17.44 22.90
C THR A 596 -8.20 -17.14 24.27
N MET A 597 -8.66 -17.83 25.31
CA MET A 597 -8.16 -17.67 26.68
C MET A 597 -7.90 -19.05 27.30
N PRO A 598 -6.69 -19.62 27.15
CA PRO A 598 -6.36 -20.91 27.73
C PRO A 598 -6.19 -20.78 29.25
N GLY A 599 -6.93 -21.58 30.03
CA GLY A 599 -6.80 -21.57 31.48
C GLY A 599 -7.23 -20.24 32.10
N VAL A 600 -8.49 -19.83 31.94
CA VAL A 600 -8.99 -18.54 32.45
C VAL A 600 -9.75 -18.67 33.77
N SER A 601 -9.56 -17.71 34.69
CA SER A 601 -10.40 -17.56 35.89
C SER A 601 -11.57 -16.61 35.62
N ALA A 602 -12.73 -16.89 36.23
CA ALA A 602 -13.87 -15.98 36.17
C ALA A 602 -13.63 -14.74 37.05
N LEU A 603 -14.12 -13.59 36.60
CA LEU A 603 -14.08 -12.34 37.35
C LEU A 603 -15.49 -11.95 37.81
N SER A 604 -15.57 -11.42 39.03
CA SER A 604 -16.80 -10.89 39.62
C SER A 604 -16.65 -9.40 39.93
N ASP A 605 -17.72 -8.66 39.67
CA ASP A 605 -17.93 -7.30 40.14
C ASP A 605 -18.63 -7.39 41.51
N GLU A 606 -17.94 -6.94 42.57
CA GLU A 606 -18.47 -6.96 43.94
C GLU A 606 -19.54 -5.87 44.17
N LYS A 607 -19.82 -5.01 43.16
CA LYS A 607 -20.79 -3.89 43.18
C LYS A 607 -20.57 -2.85 44.28
N GLU A 608 -19.49 -2.99 45.02
CA GLU A 608 -19.04 -2.11 46.09
C GLU A 608 -17.68 -1.55 45.66
N GLY A 609 -17.66 -0.28 45.19
CA GLY A 609 -16.42 0.33 44.72
C GLY A 609 -16.60 1.71 44.11
N VAL A 610 -15.49 2.41 43.93
CA VAL A 610 -15.42 3.75 43.31
C VAL A 610 -15.26 3.71 41.78
N PHE A 611 -15.12 2.52 41.20
CA PHE A 611 -14.94 2.32 39.77
C PHE A 611 -16.26 1.93 39.11
N THR A 612 -16.49 2.48 37.91
CA THR A 612 -17.50 1.97 37.00
C THR A 612 -16.93 0.76 36.27
N ILE A 613 -17.58 -0.39 36.39
CA ILE A 613 -17.10 -1.67 35.89
C ILE A 613 -17.96 -2.14 34.72
N HIS A 614 -17.31 -2.52 33.62
CA HIS A 614 -17.96 -3.11 32.47
C HIS A 614 -17.19 -4.35 31.98
N PRO A 615 -17.84 -5.50 31.74
CA PRO A 615 -17.18 -6.60 31.08
C PRO A 615 -16.74 -6.18 29.67
N LEU A 616 -15.60 -6.67 29.23
CA LEU A 616 -15.13 -6.58 27.84
C LEU A 616 -15.34 -7.91 27.12
N LEU A 617 -15.05 -9.01 27.80
CA LEU A 617 -15.18 -10.37 27.31
C LEU A 617 -16.08 -11.19 28.24
N MET A 618 -16.96 -12.00 27.65
CA MET A 618 -17.94 -12.83 28.37
C MET A 618 -18.01 -14.23 27.76
N THR A 619 -18.08 -15.26 28.60
CA THR A 619 -18.22 -16.65 28.17
C THR A 619 -19.67 -17.01 27.78
N ASP A 620 -19.84 -18.15 27.11
CA ASP A 620 -21.16 -18.64 26.70
C ASP A 620 -21.86 -19.38 27.84
N MET A 621 -23.02 -18.89 28.27
CA MET A 621 -23.78 -19.44 29.40
C MET A 621 -24.11 -20.93 29.28
N ARG A 622 -24.30 -21.44 28.06
CA ARG A 622 -24.74 -22.83 27.85
C ARG A 622 -23.56 -23.79 27.77
N ARG A 623 -22.40 -23.29 27.37
CA ARG A 623 -21.21 -24.12 27.09
C ARG A 623 -20.14 -24.02 28.17
N SER A 624 -20.19 -23.00 29.02
CA SER A 624 -19.17 -22.73 30.02
C SER A 624 -19.65 -22.93 31.45
N TRP A 625 -18.72 -23.35 32.31
CA TRP A 625 -18.90 -23.41 33.76
C TRP A 625 -17.55 -23.21 34.45
N ILE A 626 -17.59 -22.80 35.72
CA ILE A 626 -16.42 -22.80 36.59
C ILE A 626 -16.26 -24.22 37.14
N LYS A 627 -15.12 -24.84 36.84
CA LYS A 627 -14.71 -26.14 37.39
C LYS A 627 -13.93 -25.93 38.68
N GLN A 628 -14.39 -26.53 39.77
CA GLN A 628 -13.67 -26.53 41.04
C GLN A 628 -12.65 -27.68 41.10
N GLY A 629 -11.50 -27.41 41.72
CA GLY A 629 -10.39 -28.37 41.86
C GLY A 629 -9.53 -28.54 40.60
N SER A 630 -8.55 -29.44 40.67
CA SER A 630 -7.70 -29.80 39.53
C SER A 630 -8.41 -30.79 38.61
N PHE A 631 -8.09 -30.71 37.31
CA PHE A 631 -8.57 -31.66 36.30
C PHE A 631 -7.44 -31.97 35.31
N VAL A 632 -7.54 -33.14 34.66
CA VAL A 632 -6.60 -33.57 33.64
C VAL A 632 -7.26 -33.46 32.27
N LEU A 633 -6.48 -33.07 31.26
CA LEU A 633 -6.95 -32.83 29.89
C LEU A 633 -6.89 -34.09 29.00
N ASP A 634 -6.65 -35.27 29.58
CA ASP A 634 -6.20 -36.50 28.91
C ASP A 634 -7.33 -37.42 28.41
N SER A 635 -8.35 -36.83 27.76
CA SER A 635 -9.36 -37.49 26.88
C SER A 635 -10.72 -37.84 27.48
N ALA A 636 -10.96 -37.68 28.77
CA ALA A 636 -12.31 -37.80 29.33
C ALA A 636 -13.09 -36.48 29.16
N ALA A 637 -14.35 -36.55 28.72
CA ALA A 637 -15.22 -35.38 28.68
C ALA A 637 -15.45 -34.86 30.10
N LEU A 638 -15.10 -33.59 30.37
CA LEU A 638 -15.38 -32.99 31.67
C LEU A 638 -16.90 -32.86 31.87
N VAL A 639 -17.37 -33.37 33.00
CA VAL A 639 -18.77 -33.29 33.41
C VAL A 639 -18.93 -32.21 34.47
N PHE A 640 -19.97 -31.40 34.30
CA PHE A 640 -20.43 -30.44 35.28
C PHE A 640 -21.01 -31.18 36.49
N ASP A 641 -20.53 -30.90 37.70
CA ASP A 641 -21.08 -31.46 38.93
C ASP A 641 -21.29 -30.37 39.99
N ALA A 642 -22.55 -29.97 40.18
CA ALA A 642 -22.93 -28.97 41.17
C ALA A 642 -22.60 -29.37 42.62
N ARG A 643 -22.49 -30.68 42.92
CA ARG A 643 -22.23 -31.18 44.29
C ARG A 643 -20.81 -30.90 44.76
N VAL A 644 -19.86 -30.77 43.82
CA VAL A 644 -18.47 -30.39 44.12
C VAL A 644 -18.23 -28.88 43.96
N GLY A 645 -19.29 -28.10 43.77
CA GLY A 645 -19.23 -26.63 43.70
C GLY A 645 -19.01 -26.07 42.30
N ASP A 646 -19.13 -26.87 41.24
CA ASP A 646 -19.10 -26.34 39.87
C ASP A 646 -20.26 -25.36 39.66
N GLN A 647 -19.99 -24.25 38.95
CA GLN A 647 -21.00 -23.21 38.68
C GLN A 647 -21.18 -23.01 37.18
N GLN A 648 -22.36 -23.34 36.65
CA GLN A 648 -22.69 -23.12 35.25
C GLN A 648 -23.18 -21.68 35.04
N GLY A 649 -22.71 -21.03 33.98
CA GLY A 649 -23.08 -19.64 33.71
C GLY A 649 -22.24 -18.95 32.66
N ALA A 650 -22.59 -17.69 32.40
CA ALA A 650 -21.75 -16.76 31.66
C ALA A 650 -20.92 -15.96 32.66
N PHE A 651 -19.62 -15.92 32.43
CA PHE A 651 -18.66 -15.31 33.35
C PHE A 651 -17.85 -14.24 32.60
N PRO A 652 -17.68 -13.05 33.19
CA PRO A 652 -16.71 -12.08 32.71
C PRO A 652 -15.30 -12.65 32.82
N THR A 653 -14.54 -12.58 31.73
CA THR A 653 -13.12 -12.98 31.73
C THR A 653 -12.18 -11.79 31.66
N VAL A 654 -12.67 -10.65 31.16
CA VAL A 654 -11.96 -9.37 31.17
C VAL A 654 -12.93 -8.27 31.59
N LEU A 655 -12.52 -7.45 32.56
CA LEU A 655 -13.25 -6.30 33.06
C LEU A 655 -12.49 -5.00 32.73
N LYS A 656 -13.23 -3.99 32.28
CA LYS A 656 -12.80 -2.59 32.18
C LYS A 656 -13.31 -1.83 33.39
N LEU A 657 -12.44 -1.06 34.02
CA LEU A 657 -12.73 -0.23 35.17
C LEU A 657 -12.34 1.21 34.88
N THR A 658 -13.23 2.15 35.17
CA THR A 658 -12.95 3.59 35.06
C THR A 658 -13.41 4.35 36.28
N ARG A 659 -12.67 5.41 36.64
CA ARG A 659 -13.16 6.45 37.56
C ARG A 659 -12.60 7.81 37.16
N LYS A 660 -13.32 8.87 37.51
CA LYS A 660 -12.81 10.24 37.34
C LYS A 660 -12.05 10.66 38.60
N LEU A 661 -10.81 11.13 38.42
CA LEU A 661 -9.97 11.64 39.49
C LEU A 661 -9.18 12.85 38.96
N ASN A 662 -9.19 13.98 39.68
CA ASN A 662 -8.44 15.19 39.31
C ASN A 662 -8.61 15.61 37.84
N HIS A 663 -9.86 15.62 37.35
CA HIS A 663 -10.23 15.92 35.95
C HIS A 663 -9.68 14.96 34.88
N ARG A 664 -9.07 13.84 35.26
CA ARG A 664 -8.63 12.77 34.36
C ARG A 664 -9.42 11.48 34.62
N GLU A 665 -9.65 10.70 33.58
CA GLU A 665 -10.18 9.35 33.71
C GLU A 665 -9.01 8.38 33.98
N GLN A 666 -9.04 7.71 35.13
CA GLN A 666 -8.17 6.57 35.43
C GLN A 666 -8.75 5.33 34.77
N ARG A 667 -7.88 4.55 34.13
CA ARG A 667 -8.22 3.39 33.30
C ARG A 667 -7.55 2.16 33.84
N ILE A 668 -8.33 1.11 34.12
CA ILE A 668 -7.82 -0.16 34.62
C ILE A 668 -8.47 -1.33 33.86
N ILE A 669 -7.68 -2.35 33.54
CA ILE A 669 -8.17 -3.63 33.01
C ILE A 669 -7.74 -4.77 33.92
N VAL A 670 -8.67 -5.69 34.17
CA VAL A 670 -8.41 -6.95 34.86
C VAL A 670 -8.77 -8.10 33.92
N SER A 671 -7.84 -9.02 33.71
CA SER A 671 -8.01 -10.25 32.94
C SER A 671 -7.82 -11.46 33.84
N GLY A 672 -8.71 -12.43 33.72
CA GLY A 672 -8.60 -13.72 34.42
C GLY A 672 -7.61 -14.70 33.78
N ASP A 673 -7.01 -14.31 32.66
CA ASP A 673 -6.03 -15.07 31.89
C ASP A 673 -4.88 -14.14 31.47
N ALA A 674 -3.64 -14.59 31.65
CA ALA A 674 -2.44 -13.89 31.22
C ALA A 674 -1.91 -14.43 29.87
N ASP A 675 -2.37 -15.61 29.44
CA ASP A 675 -1.98 -16.23 28.17
C ASP A 675 -2.67 -15.68 26.93
N PHE A 676 -3.82 -15.00 27.01
CA PHE A 676 -4.53 -14.55 25.79
C PHE A 676 -3.72 -13.65 24.84
N PHE A 677 -2.60 -13.06 25.28
CA PHE A 677 -1.65 -12.36 24.40
C PHE A 677 -0.20 -12.83 24.58
N SER A 678 -0.01 -14.07 25.05
CA SER A 678 1.29 -14.71 25.11
C SER A 678 1.88 -14.98 23.73
N ASN A 679 3.20 -15.19 23.70
CA ASN A 679 3.92 -15.57 22.50
C ASN A 679 3.27 -16.79 21.83
N LYS A 680 2.86 -17.79 22.62
CA LYS A 680 2.20 -19.00 22.13
C LYS A 680 0.83 -18.73 21.53
N GLU A 681 0.01 -17.90 22.18
CA GLU A 681 -1.32 -17.60 21.66
C GLU A 681 -1.27 -16.83 20.35
N GLY A 682 -0.24 -16.00 20.13
CA GLY A 682 0.00 -15.35 18.84
C GLY A 682 -0.01 -16.32 17.65
N TRP A 683 0.66 -17.48 17.78
CA TRP A 683 0.84 -18.47 16.70
C TRP A 683 -0.26 -19.54 16.62
N ARG A 684 -1.21 -19.57 17.55
CA ARG A 684 -2.27 -20.59 17.54
C ARG A 684 -3.06 -20.58 16.23
N ASN A 685 -3.10 -21.71 15.53
CA ASN A 685 -3.82 -21.86 14.27
C ASN A 685 -5.33 -21.97 14.50
N MET A 686 -5.98 -20.81 14.70
CA MET A 686 -7.41 -20.67 14.93
C MET A 686 -7.85 -19.26 14.51
N VAL A 687 -9.05 -19.15 13.93
CA VAL A 687 -9.68 -17.85 13.64
C VAL A 687 -10.04 -17.18 14.97
N LYS A 688 -9.29 -16.16 15.34
CA LYS A 688 -9.35 -15.48 16.64
C LYS A 688 -9.00 -14.00 16.51
N VAL A 689 -9.38 -13.20 17.49
CA VAL A 689 -9.20 -11.74 17.48
C VAL A 689 -8.33 -11.21 18.63
N ASN A 690 -7.44 -12.05 19.18
CA ASN A 690 -6.57 -11.72 20.30
C ASN A 690 -5.69 -10.48 20.03
N ASN A 691 -4.98 -10.44 18.90
CA ASN A 691 -4.11 -9.31 18.54
C ASN A 691 -4.88 -7.98 18.38
N PRO A 692 -5.96 -7.89 17.56
CA PRO A 692 -6.70 -6.63 17.44
C PRO A 692 -7.40 -6.21 18.74
N PHE A 693 -7.89 -7.16 19.54
CA PHE A 693 -8.43 -6.85 20.88
C PHE A 693 -7.35 -6.28 21.81
N THR A 694 -6.17 -6.90 21.86
CA THR A 694 -5.04 -6.46 22.68
C THR A 694 -4.53 -5.08 22.22
N LEU A 695 -4.44 -4.84 20.92
CA LEU A 695 -4.08 -3.53 20.36
C LEU A 695 -5.09 -2.45 20.79
N SER A 696 -6.39 -2.76 20.77
CA SER A 696 -7.46 -1.85 21.21
C SER A 696 -7.38 -1.53 22.71
N VAL A 697 -6.97 -2.50 23.53
CA VAL A 697 -6.70 -2.29 24.96
C VAL A 697 -5.58 -1.27 25.17
N PHE A 698 -4.43 -1.42 24.50
CA PHE A 698 -3.33 -0.47 24.67
C PHE A 698 -3.60 0.89 24.01
N LYS A 699 -4.40 0.92 22.95
CA LYS A 699 -4.97 2.16 22.40
C LYS A 699 -5.83 2.90 23.42
N TRP A 700 -6.63 2.16 24.18
CA TRP A 700 -7.44 2.75 25.23
C TRP A 700 -6.55 3.30 26.36
N PHE A 701 -5.45 2.65 26.74
CA PHE A 701 -4.50 3.23 27.70
C PHE A 701 -3.76 4.48 27.18
N SER A 702 -3.55 4.60 25.87
CA SER A 702 -2.94 5.78 25.24
C SER A 702 -3.93 6.92 24.97
N TYR A 703 -5.18 6.83 25.43
CA TYR A 703 -6.23 7.82 25.14
C TYR A 703 -6.50 8.00 23.65
N GLY A 704 -6.28 6.94 22.85
CA GLY A 704 -6.45 6.96 21.41
C GLY A 704 -5.29 7.62 20.67
N GLU A 705 -4.19 7.97 21.34
CA GLU A 705 -3.05 8.59 20.68
C GLU A 705 -2.28 7.61 19.79
N PHE A 706 -2.11 6.36 20.22
CA PHE A 706 -1.41 5.31 19.48
C PHE A 706 -2.11 3.95 19.63
N PRO A 707 -2.06 3.05 18.62
CA PRO A 707 -1.58 3.30 17.26
C PRO A 707 -2.40 4.37 16.55
N VAL A 708 -1.79 5.00 15.53
CA VAL A 708 -2.50 5.97 14.69
C VAL A 708 -3.58 5.21 13.92
N GLN A 709 -4.83 5.65 14.07
CA GLN A 709 -5.95 4.98 13.41
C GLN A 709 -5.91 5.22 11.91
N MET A 710 -5.89 4.14 11.13
CA MET A 710 -5.99 4.17 9.68
C MET A 710 -7.46 4.02 9.29
N ILE A 711 -8.17 5.13 9.12
CA ILE A 711 -9.55 5.11 8.62
C ILE A 711 -9.50 5.28 7.11
N LYS A 712 -9.80 4.21 6.38
CA LYS A 712 -10.03 4.21 4.94
C LYS A 712 -11.49 3.91 4.65
N THR A 713 -11.97 4.37 3.50
CA THR A 713 -13.30 4.02 3.00
C THR A 713 -13.22 2.61 2.43
N ASP A 714 -14.11 1.71 2.83
CA ASP A 714 -14.16 0.38 2.25
C ASP A 714 -14.65 0.43 0.80
N PRO A 715 -14.12 -0.42 -0.08
CA PRO A 715 -14.66 -0.61 -1.41
C PRO A 715 -16.11 -1.11 -1.32
N ILE A 716 -16.96 -0.57 -2.19
CA ILE A 716 -18.39 -0.92 -2.27
C ILE A 716 -18.72 -1.74 -3.52
N ASP A 717 -17.74 -1.92 -4.40
CA ASP A 717 -17.85 -2.63 -5.68
C ASP A 717 -17.48 -4.11 -5.55
N ASN A 718 -18.14 -4.79 -4.61
CA ASN A 718 -17.79 -6.15 -4.19
C ASN A 718 -18.72 -7.22 -4.80
N THR A 719 -19.60 -6.83 -5.73
CA THR A 719 -20.62 -7.73 -6.30
C THR A 719 -20.60 -7.71 -7.82
N LEU A 720 -20.49 -8.90 -8.42
CA LEU A 720 -20.60 -9.13 -9.86
C LEU A 720 -21.97 -9.76 -10.18
N LYS A 721 -22.76 -9.09 -11.03
CA LYS A 721 -24.10 -9.54 -11.47
C LYS A 721 -24.09 -10.56 -12.60
N LEU A 722 -22.91 -10.91 -13.11
CA LEU A 722 -22.76 -11.81 -14.26
C LEU A 722 -22.80 -13.27 -13.79
N ASN A 723 -23.59 -14.10 -14.47
CA ASN A 723 -23.62 -15.56 -14.27
C ASN A 723 -22.86 -16.28 -15.40
N GLY A 724 -22.69 -17.61 -15.30
CA GLY A 724 -21.94 -18.39 -16.30
C GLY A 724 -22.48 -18.27 -17.72
N THR A 725 -23.81 -18.36 -17.91
CA THR A 725 -24.44 -18.14 -19.23
C THR A 725 -24.18 -16.75 -19.78
N GLY A 726 -24.13 -15.73 -18.92
CA GLY A 726 -23.76 -14.37 -19.29
C GLY A 726 -22.32 -14.28 -19.83
N VAL A 727 -21.38 -15.03 -19.26
CA VAL A 727 -20.00 -15.11 -19.77
C VAL A 727 -19.96 -15.73 -21.16
N GLU A 728 -20.65 -16.84 -21.38
CA GLU A 728 -20.71 -17.50 -22.69
C GLU A 728 -21.27 -16.56 -23.78
N ILE A 729 -22.34 -15.82 -23.46
CA ILE A 729 -22.91 -14.81 -24.37
C ILE A 729 -21.88 -13.71 -24.67
N LEU A 730 -21.14 -13.23 -23.67
CA LEU A 730 -20.09 -12.23 -23.85
C LEU A 730 -18.94 -12.78 -24.71
N GLN A 731 -18.52 -14.02 -24.53
CA GLN A 731 -17.52 -14.68 -25.37
C GLN A 731 -17.95 -14.70 -26.84
N ILE A 732 -19.20 -15.10 -27.14
CA ILE A 732 -19.73 -15.09 -28.51
C ILE A 732 -19.70 -13.66 -29.09
N LEU A 733 -20.11 -12.66 -28.31
CA LEU A 733 -20.13 -11.27 -28.73
C LEU A 733 -18.73 -10.72 -29.01
N TYR A 734 -17.77 -10.96 -28.12
CA TYR A 734 -16.43 -10.37 -28.17
C TYR A 734 -15.41 -11.17 -29.00
N TYR A 735 -15.59 -12.47 -29.15
CA TYR A 735 -14.74 -13.27 -30.04
C TYR A 735 -15.32 -13.41 -31.46
N GLY A 736 -16.63 -13.30 -31.62
CA GLY A 736 -17.32 -13.49 -32.90
C GLY A 736 -17.94 -12.21 -33.47
N VAL A 737 -18.98 -11.70 -32.81
CA VAL A 737 -19.88 -10.68 -33.39
C VAL A 737 -19.19 -9.35 -33.62
N ILE A 738 -18.55 -8.76 -32.60
CA ILE A 738 -17.88 -7.46 -32.70
C ILE A 738 -16.65 -7.53 -33.63
N PRO A 739 -15.75 -8.52 -33.52
CA PRO A 739 -14.66 -8.69 -34.49
C PRO A 739 -15.18 -8.84 -35.93
N GLY A 740 -16.24 -9.62 -36.12
CA GLY A 740 -16.93 -9.78 -37.40
C GLY A 740 -17.48 -8.45 -37.93
N ALA A 741 -18.11 -7.63 -37.08
CA ALA A 741 -18.59 -6.31 -37.45
C ALA A 741 -17.46 -5.35 -37.84
N ILE A 742 -16.33 -5.35 -37.11
CA ILE A 742 -15.14 -4.56 -37.44
C ILE A 742 -14.59 -4.98 -38.81
N LEU A 743 -14.47 -6.29 -39.06
CA LEU A 743 -14.03 -6.84 -40.35
C LEU A 743 -14.98 -6.45 -41.49
N LEU A 744 -16.28 -6.62 -41.31
CA LEU A 744 -17.30 -6.28 -42.31
C LEU A 744 -17.31 -4.78 -42.63
N LEU A 745 -17.24 -3.90 -41.61
CA LEU A 745 -17.13 -2.46 -41.80
C LEU A 745 -15.88 -2.09 -42.60
N GLY A 746 -14.75 -2.71 -42.27
CA GLY A 746 -13.50 -2.55 -43.03
C GLY A 746 -13.65 -2.97 -44.48
N ILE A 747 -14.21 -4.15 -44.75
CA ILE A 747 -14.44 -4.66 -46.11
C ILE A 747 -15.38 -3.74 -46.90
N VAL A 748 -16.50 -3.31 -46.30
CA VAL A 748 -17.47 -2.41 -46.94
C VAL A 748 -16.84 -1.06 -47.30
N LEU A 749 -16.06 -0.46 -46.41
CA LEU A 749 -15.38 0.80 -46.69
C LEU A 749 -14.29 0.65 -47.77
N LEU A 750 -13.48 -0.41 -47.70
CA LEU A 750 -12.44 -0.69 -48.68
C LEU A 750 -13.00 -1.00 -50.07
N THR A 751 -14.13 -1.70 -50.16
CA THR A 751 -14.81 -2.01 -51.43
C THR A 751 -15.55 -0.82 -52.01
N ARG A 752 -16.23 0.00 -51.19
CA ARG A 752 -16.84 1.27 -51.65
C ARG A 752 -15.82 2.24 -52.22
N ARG A 753 -14.59 2.26 -51.68
CA ARG A 753 -13.48 3.01 -52.26
C ARG A 753 -13.11 2.49 -53.65
N LYS A 754 -12.97 1.18 -53.86
CA LYS A 754 -12.59 0.65 -55.20
C LYS A 754 -13.60 1.00 -56.31
N ARG A 755 -14.83 1.40 -55.96
CA ARG A 755 -15.90 1.80 -56.89
C ARG A 755 -15.96 3.33 -57.14
N LYS A 756 -15.13 4.15 -56.47
CA LYS A 756 -14.99 5.60 -56.67
C LYS A 756 -13.57 5.92 -57.07
#